data_AF-A0A8J2IBF5-F1
#
_entry.id   AF-A0A8J2IBF5-F1
#
_cell.length_a   1.000
_cell.length_b   1.000
_cell.length_c   1.000
_cell.angle_alpha   90.00
_cell.angle_beta   90.00
_cell.angle_gamma   90.00
#
_symmetry.space_group_name_H-M   'P 1'
#
loop_
_entity.id
_entity.type
_entity.pdbx_description
1 polymer ?
#
loop_
_entity_poly.entity_id
_entity_poly.type
_entity_poly.pdbx_seq_one_letter_code
_entity_poly.pdbx_strand_id
1 'polypeptide(L)'
;MAGEPRSGHERADSAIDGIDPVTKTLVTAQDFCTAVSSLVAQDGFKVLVEVLDLLPQREKDIKTRDDAIRRLEDKLAAQEKSHKARTQQQISDFEDRFQNWVEERNEYNTRSKELQTKSDEKDKELALLQEDLKIHKSRIEDLEGDITQKTTRLKDMAQQAGILDANLQKMQTAVDNHPKEVEQSHNDIAALKKSLEDSKNDYQTLEEKASKTKKRLEHLLRFSAKMEELDLPQTVSRINDLWQSAMQLVVRFVDRELSKDVLQIDWNKLRKKDVSKDKIPLPQSNSDIAKMMRVAIVLGTLATLVDKFIFQPTYLLDENSGLREILCQQAKIDPAKERFTRGILLSISAEAQEVDSEEEEEDVVDLVVDKLLDDAIVKILIDPESINTFGTELERLVMQFQDQWKIVQHGKQKLETSFDHPPSNDHPWHVLDMHIRNFKGEPSNEIPYGTSIFEEDKTVIVPRVYLIRTENERIPQTHGYVLRKTHLDAAEEEARRDSPIATSTQAPSGRQRRRRSAARYHIHGGGPWLLSGGFAGTTHHDLEALKCMQYILVEFKDQWPILHSEWVDRGPQWIDFPGEELEISFIEQQIIDFWDTLRRRFPCAKDVVLSTKFSHDSNEEPSRELVQLADGCPEGIYARVSCFHCDNKDGIRPVWRQLWQPTHSDSSSTSWEIADSSWTPRFLSPPIQKRSGPVGTWLHWVNDGAEKYNYMNDARRILFIQAIESYYLHTLKAPCICPFARCGLQFEEPGQWAAHYVSSDETVHFLDKTFLFPCETLQAAFARQDARVKLILQRIGKRLMEMRDEWGEEGSDQRHFATQQFLKQLRDDPLCACQKVPEKSRIWRDYQIAMNDEWHENQE
;
A
#
# COMPACT_ATOMS: atom_id res chain seq x y z
N MET A 1 1.47 -126.78 -29.39
CA MET A 1 0.38 -125.93 -28.90
C MET A 1 -0.38 -125.51 -30.15
N ALA A 2 -1.52 -126.13 -30.50
CA ALA A 2 -2.86 -125.93 -29.92
C ALA A 2 -3.45 -124.56 -30.33
N GLY A 3 -4.55 -124.46 -31.10
CA GLY A 3 -5.40 -125.53 -31.67
C GLY A 3 -6.36 -125.09 -32.80
N GLU A 4 -7.06 -126.06 -33.38
CA GLU A 4 -7.99 -126.04 -34.55
C GLU A 4 -9.45 -125.62 -34.20
N PRO A 5 -10.51 -125.72 -35.08
CA PRO A 5 -10.65 -126.19 -36.49
C PRO A 5 -11.36 -125.14 -37.43
N ARG A 6 -11.83 -125.37 -38.68
CA ARG A 6 -12.16 -126.51 -39.60
C ARG A 6 -11.71 -126.18 -41.05
N SER A 7 -11.47 -127.05 -42.04
CA SER A 7 -11.76 -128.48 -42.37
C SER A 7 -13.07 -128.77 -43.17
N GLY A 8 -12.99 -129.09 -44.48
CA GLY A 8 -14.09 -129.60 -45.32
C GLY A 8 -13.74 -129.90 -46.80
N HIS A 9 -13.77 -131.17 -47.21
CA HIS A 9 -13.70 -131.69 -48.61
C HIS A 9 -15.12 -132.14 -49.09
N GLU A 10 -15.44 -132.79 -50.22
CA GLU A 10 -14.72 -133.69 -51.15
C GLU A 10 -15.48 -133.91 -52.51
N ARG A 11 -14.89 -134.68 -53.45
CA ARG A 11 -15.39 -135.53 -54.61
C ARG A 11 -16.90 -135.60 -55.01
N ALA A 12 -17.34 -136.14 -56.17
CA ALA A 12 -16.82 -136.38 -57.55
C ALA A 12 -17.92 -137.07 -58.45
N ASP A 13 -17.66 -137.23 -59.75
CA ASP A 13 -18.16 -138.26 -60.71
C ASP A 13 -19.65 -138.40 -61.20
N SER A 14 -19.82 -138.23 -62.54
CA SER A 14 -20.34 -139.21 -63.55
C SER A 14 -21.83 -139.70 -63.68
N ALA A 15 -22.43 -139.38 -64.85
CA ALA A 15 -23.09 -140.29 -65.86
C ALA A 15 -24.56 -140.86 -65.80
N ILE A 16 -25.17 -140.90 -67.02
CA ILE A 16 -26.02 -141.94 -67.68
C ILE A 16 -27.59 -141.97 -67.66
N ASP A 17 -28.15 -142.03 -68.89
CA ASP A 17 -29.40 -142.59 -69.50
C ASP A 17 -30.88 -142.41 -69.02
N GLY A 18 -31.79 -142.47 -70.02
CA GLY A 18 -33.26 -142.66 -69.90
C GLY A 18 -34.01 -142.52 -71.26
N ILE A 19 -34.89 -143.48 -71.66
CA ILE A 19 -35.44 -143.62 -73.04
C ILE A 19 -36.93 -144.13 -73.07
N ASP A 20 -37.56 -144.07 -74.27
CA ASP A 20 -38.61 -144.98 -74.84
C ASP A 20 -40.12 -144.60 -74.67
N PRO A 21 -41.13 -145.18 -75.41
CA PRO A 21 -41.05 -146.32 -76.35
C PRO A 21 -41.82 -146.32 -77.72
N VAL A 22 -41.11 -146.89 -78.72
CA VAL A 22 -41.47 -147.86 -79.81
C VAL A 22 -42.93 -148.11 -80.30
N THR A 23 -43.12 -148.16 -81.64
CA THR A 23 -43.97 -149.08 -82.49
C THR A 23 -44.20 -148.44 -83.90
N LYS A 24 -44.65 -149.04 -85.04
CA LYS A 24 -44.88 -150.39 -85.67
C LYS A 24 -45.15 -150.17 -87.20
N THR A 25 -45.15 -151.06 -88.20
CA THR A 25 -44.85 -152.50 -88.46
C THR A 25 -44.44 -152.65 -89.97
N LEU A 26 -43.94 -153.82 -90.43
CA LEU A 26 -43.54 -154.09 -91.84
C LEU A 26 -44.59 -154.93 -92.60
N VAL A 27 -45.32 -154.34 -93.58
CA VAL A 27 -46.39 -155.03 -94.36
C VAL A 27 -46.45 -154.59 -95.84
N THR A 28 -46.18 -153.33 -96.17
CA THR A 28 -46.65 -152.66 -97.41
C THR A 28 -45.96 -153.04 -98.74
N ALA A 29 -45.24 -154.17 -98.81
CA ALA A 29 -44.36 -154.50 -99.92
C ALA A 29 -44.94 -155.47 -100.98
N GLN A 30 -46.14 -156.04 -100.76
CA GLN A 30 -46.59 -157.22 -101.51
C GLN A 30 -47.96 -157.11 -102.21
N ASP A 31 -48.77 -156.08 -101.94
CA ASP A 31 -50.19 -156.06 -102.36
C ASP A 31 -50.49 -155.44 -103.75
N PHE A 32 -49.75 -154.43 -104.22
CA PHE A 32 -50.18 -153.64 -105.40
C PHE A 32 -49.57 -154.03 -106.75
N CYS A 33 -48.59 -154.95 -106.79
CA CYS A 33 -48.18 -155.58 -108.07
C CYS A 33 -49.37 -156.26 -108.76
N THR A 34 -50.34 -156.75 -107.97
CA THR A 34 -51.61 -157.34 -108.39
C THR A 34 -52.50 -156.39 -109.21
N ALA A 35 -52.47 -155.08 -108.93
CA ALA A 35 -53.41 -154.13 -109.50
C ALA A 35 -53.03 -153.62 -110.90
N VAL A 36 -51.74 -153.69 -111.25
CA VAL A 36 -51.23 -153.31 -112.59
C VAL A 36 -51.89 -154.16 -113.69
N SER A 37 -52.26 -155.40 -113.38
CA SER A 37 -52.91 -156.32 -114.33
C SER A 37 -54.41 -156.07 -114.55
N SER A 38 -55.08 -155.24 -113.73
CA SER A 38 -56.55 -155.13 -113.75
C SER A 38 -57.12 -154.01 -114.63
N LEU A 39 -56.31 -153.02 -115.04
CA LEU A 39 -56.82 -151.76 -115.61
C LEU A 39 -56.96 -151.77 -117.15
N VAL A 40 -56.51 -152.82 -117.84
CA VAL A 40 -56.34 -152.86 -119.30
C VAL A 40 -57.64 -153.17 -120.07
N ALA A 41 -58.78 -153.31 -119.40
CA ALA A 41 -59.93 -154.05 -119.91
C ALA A 41 -61.30 -153.31 -120.00
N GLN A 42 -61.36 -151.96 -119.91
CA GLN A 42 -62.63 -151.22 -120.02
C GLN A 42 -62.57 -149.92 -120.86
N ASP A 43 -63.75 -149.48 -121.34
CA ASP A 43 -63.99 -148.64 -122.52
C ASP A 43 -63.44 -147.19 -122.56
N GLY A 44 -62.61 -146.77 -121.59
CA GLY A 44 -61.99 -145.44 -121.57
C GLY A 44 -61.11 -145.12 -122.79
N PHE A 45 -60.73 -146.15 -123.56
CA PHE A 45 -59.88 -146.05 -124.76
C PHE A 45 -60.44 -145.14 -125.87
N LYS A 46 -61.73 -144.81 -125.87
CA LYS A 46 -62.34 -143.89 -126.84
C LYS A 46 -62.04 -142.40 -126.58
N VAL A 47 -61.81 -142.00 -125.33
CA VAL A 47 -61.58 -140.57 -124.97
C VAL A 47 -60.15 -140.13 -125.32
N LEU A 48 -59.20 -141.07 -125.40
CA LEU A 48 -57.80 -140.80 -125.73
C LEU A 48 -57.57 -140.13 -127.09
N VAL A 49 -58.49 -140.28 -128.04
CA VAL A 49 -58.36 -139.69 -129.39
C VAL A 49 -58.57 -138.17 -129.37
N GLU A 50 -59.50 -137.65 -128.57
CA GLU A 50 -59.74 -136.20 -128.46
C GLU A 50 -58.65 -135.48 -127.64
N VAL A 51 -57.90 -136.22 -126.81
CA VAL A 51 -56.75 -135.69 -126.05
C VAL A 51 -55.54 -135.45 -126.95
N LEU A 52 -55.39 -136.21 -128.06
CA LEU A 52 -54.22 -136.16 -128.93
C LEU A 52 -54.07 -134.82 -129.68
N ASP A 53 -55.17 -134.20 -130.13
CA ASP A 53 -55.13 -132.94 -130.88
C ASP A 53 -54.81 -131.70 -130.01
N LEU A 54 -54.94 -131.81 -128.67
CA LEU A 54 -54.69 -130.71 -127.73
C LEU A 54 -53.24 -130.67 -127.20
N LEU A 55 -52.44 -131.70 -127.44
CA LEU A 55 -51.06 -131.81 -126.92
C LEU A 55 -50.10 -130.71 -127.42
N PRO A 56 -50.01 -130.36 -128.73
CA PRO A 56 -49.04 -129.39 -129.22
C PRO A 56 -49.22 -127.98 -128.63
N GLN A 57 -50.46 -127.61 -128.32
CA GLN A 57 -50.79 -126.33 -127.71
C GLN A 57 -50.32 -126.27 -126.24
N ARG A 58 -50.48 -127.38 -125.49
CA ARG A 58 -50.04 -127.48 -124.09
C ARG A 58 -48.53 -127.53 -123.93
N GLU A 59 -47.84 -128.22 -124.83
CA GLU A 59 -46.38 -128.37 -124.80
C GLU A 59 -45.65 -127.01 -124.92
N LYS A 60 -46.21 -126.09 -125.71
CA LYS A 60 -45.69 -124.72 -125.86
C LYS A 60 -45.85 -123.88 -124.58
N ASP A 61 -46.98 -123.99 -123.89
CA ASP A 61 -47.24 -123.30 -122.62
C ASP A 61 -46.34 -123.83 -121.49
N ILE A 62 -46.11 -125.15 -121.44
CA ILE A 62 -45.20 -125.80 -120.47
C ILE A 62 -43.78 -125.27 -120.66
N LYS A 63 -43.25 -125.33 -121.89
CA LYS A 63 -41.88 -124.88 -122.19
C LYS A 63 -41.64 -123.40 -121.82
N THR A 64 -42.66 -122.56 -121.99
CA THR A 64 -42.61 -121.14 -121.62
C THR A 64 -42.58 -120.92 -120.09
N ARG A 65 -43.12 -121.86 -119.29
CA ARG A 65 -43.05 -121.84 -117.83
C ARG A 65 -41.76 -122.45 -117.29
N ASP A 66 -41.25 -123.52 -117.91
CA ASP A 66 -40.00 -124.16 -117.50
C ASP A 66 -38.80 -123.19 -117.62
N ASP A 67 -38.75 -122.41 -118.71
CA ASP A 67 -37.74 -121.36 -118.89
C ASP A 67 -37.90 -120.16 -117.93
N ALA A 68 -39.03 -120.04 -117.24
CA ALA A 68 -39.23 -119.07 -116.16
C ALA A 68 -38.83 -119.64 -114.79
N ILE A 69 -39.10 -120.93 -114.54
CA ILE A 69 -38.67 -121.64 -113.32
C ILE A 69 -37.13 -121.70 -113.25
N ARG A 70 -36.47 -122.09 -114.34
CA ARG A 70 -35.00 -122.22 -114.37
C ARG A 70 -34.26 -120.91 -114.03
N ARG A 71 -34.81 -119.76 -114.46
CA ARG A 71 -34.29 -118.42 -114.13
C ARG A 71 -34.49 -118.00 -112.67
N LEU A 72 -35.39 -118.65 -111.93
CA LEU A 72 -35.57 -118.44 -110.49
C LEU A 72 -34.64 -119.37 -109.69
N GLU A 73 -34.45 -120.62 -110.15
CA GLU A 73 -33.49 -121.57 -109.58
C GLU A 73 -32.06 -121.03 -109.64
N ASP A 74 -31.62 -120.52 -110.80
CA ASP A 74 -30.31 -119.88 -110.99
C ASP A 74 -30.07 -118.71 -110.00
N LYS A 75 -31.11 -117.91 -109.75
CA LYS A 75 -31.05 -116.78 -108.80
C LYS A 75 -30.95 -117.26 -107.35
N LEU A 76 -31.71 -118.29 -106.98
CA LEU A 76 -31.70 -118.84 -105.63
C LEU A 76 -30.32 -119.43 -105.31
N ALA A 77 -29.78 -120.25 -106.22
CA ALA A 77 -28.46 -120.87 -106.07
C ALA A 77 -27.31 -119.84 -105.96
N ALA A 78 -27.38 -118.75 -106.74
CA ALA A 78 -26.42 -117.64 -106.62
C ALA A 78 -26.50 -116.94 -105.25
N GLN A 79 -27.72 -116.76 -104.71
CA GLN A 79 -27.95 -116.11 -103.43
C GLN A 79 -27.50 -116.97 -102.24
N GLU A 80 -27.77 -118.29 -102.25
CA GLU A 80 -27.26 -119.21 -101.22
C GLU A 80 -25.73 -119.27 -101.20
N LYS A 81 -25.09 -119.32 -102.38
CA LYS A 81 -23.62 -119.36 -102.50
C LYS A 81 -22.98 -118.08 -101.95
N SER A 82 -23.61 -116.93 -102.20
CA SER A 82 -23.21 -115.63 -101.61
C SER A 82 -23.36 -115.63 -100.08
N HIS A 83 -24.47 -116.15 -99.55
CA HIS A 83 -24.71 -116.22 -98.11
C HIS A 83 -23.67 -117.11 -97.40
N LYS A 84 -23.43 -118.34 -97.89
CA LYS A 84 -22.46 -119.27 -97.27
C LYS A 84 -21.05 -118.69 -97.22
N ALA A 85 -20.60 -118.05 -98.30
CA ALA A 85 -19.29 -117.38 -98.32
C ALA A 85 -19.19 -116.28 -97.24
N ARG A 86 -20.24 -115.47 -97.10
CA ARG A 86 -20.29 -114.38 -96.10
C ARG A 86 -20.30 -114.91 -94.66
N THR A 87 -21.07 -115.96 -94.37
CA THR A 87 -21.11 -116.56 -93.03
C THR A 87 -19.77 -117.20 -92.66
N GLN A 88 -19.13 -117.93 -93.59
CA GLN A 88 -17.82 -118.55 -93.35
C GLN A 88 -16.75 -117.49 -93.06
N GLN A 89 -16.74 -116.38 -93.81
CA GLN A 89 -15.81 -115.28 -93.58
C GLN A 89 -16.04 -114.64 -92.19
N GLN A 90 -17.29 -114.39 -91.79
CA GLN A 90 -17.61 -113.79 -90.49
C GLN A 90 -17.20 -114.64 -89.28
N ILE A 91 -17.09 -115.97 -89.42
CA ILE A 91 -16.60 -116.87 -88.37
C ILE A 91 -15.08 -116.74 -88.23
N SER A 92 -14.34 -116.83 -89.33
CA SER A 92 -12.88 -116.64 -89.35
C SER A 92 -12.48 -115.26 -88.80
N ASP A 93 -13.21 -114.21 -89.19
CA ASP A 93 -13.03 -112.84 -88.70
C ASP A 93 -13.29 -112.68 -87.20
N PHE A 94 -13.98 -113.64 -86.56
CA PHE A 94 -14.26 -113.63 -85.12
C PHE A 94 -13.22 -114.45 -84.34
N GLU A 95 -12.77 -115.58 -84.89
CA GLU A 95 -11.74 -116.43 -84.28
C GLU A 95 -10.39 -115.70 -84.14
N ASP A 96 -9.92 -115.01 -85.20
CA ASP A 96 -8.70 -114.19 -85.14
C ASP A 96 -8.81 -113.04 -84.11
N ARG A 97 -9.97 -112.38 -84.05
CA ARG A 97 -10.22 -111.29 -83.07
C ARG A 97 -10.27 -111.80 -81.63
N PHE A 98 -10.86 -112.97 -81.40
CA PHE A 98 -10.90 -113.57 -80.08
C PHE A 98 -9.49 -113.92 -79.59
N GLN A 99 -8.63 -114.44 -80.47
CA GLN A 99 -7.28 -114.82 -80.10
C GLN A 99 -6.37 -113.61 -79.85
N ASN A 100 -6.43 -112.57 -80.70
CA ASN A 100 -5.76 -111.29 -80.42
C ASN A 100 -6.20 -110.70 -79.06
N TRP A 101 -7.49 -110.76 -78.72
CA TRP A 101 -7.99 -110.27 -77.44
C TRP A 101 -7.46 -111.08 -76.23
N VAL A 102 -7.25 -112.40 -76.37
CA VAL A 102 -6.62 -113.22 -75.33
C VAL A 102 -5.15 -112.81 -75.12
N GLU A 103 -4.42 -112.51 -76.20
CA GLU A 103 -3.03 -112.05 -76.12
C GLU A 103 -2.92 -110.64 -75.52
N GLU A 104 -3.70 -109.67 -76.02
CA GLU A 104 -3.81 -108.32 -75.44
C GLU A 104 -4.14 -108.38 -73.94
N ARG A 105 -5.12 -109.20 -73.55
CA ARG A 105 -5.54 -109.34 -72.15
C ARG A 105 -4.41 -109.84 -71.24
N ASN A 106 -3.53 -110.70 -71.76
CA ASN A 106 -2.35 -111.17 -71.02
C ASN A 106 -1.26 -110.09 -70.94
N GLU A 107 -1.07 -109.28 -71.99
CA GLU A 107 -0.18 -108.12 -71.92
C GLU A 107 -0.68 -107.10 -70.88
N TYR A 108 -1.95 -106.69 -70.95
CA TYR A 108 -2.55 -105.75 -69.99
C TYR A 108 -2.47 -106.25 -68.54
N ASN A 109 -2.67 -107.55 -68.30
CA ASN A 109 -2.57 -108.15 -66.96
C ASN A 109 -1.12 -108.19 -66.43
N THR A 110 -0.13 -108.29 -67.33
CA THR A 110 1.30 -108.18 -66.98
C THR A 110 1.66 -106.72 -66.68
N ARG A 111 1.27 -105.80 -67.56
CA ARG A 111 1.48 -104.35 -67.47
C ARG A 111 0.81 -103.74 -66.23
N SER A 112 -0.34 -104.29 -65.81
CA SER A 112 -1.02 -103.93 -64.56
C SER A 112 -0.18 -104.25 -63.32
N LYS A 113 0.52 -105.40 -63.28
CA LYS A 113 1.42 -105.77 -62.17
C LYS A 113 2.68 -104.91 -62.14
N GLU A 114 3.22 -104.52 -63.30
CA GLU A 114 4.31 -103.54 -63.38
C GLU A 114 3.90 -102.14 -62.90
N LEU A 115 2.66 -101.73 -63.17
CA LEU A 115 2.12 -100.46 -62.69
C LEU A 115 1.84 -100.48 -61.18
N GLN A 116 1.32 -101.60 -60.64
CA GLN A 116 1.14 -101.75 -59.19
C GLN A 116 2.48 -101.67 -58.45
N THR A 117 3.50 -102.42 -58.89
CA THR A 117 4.83 -102.39 -58.27
C THR A 117 5.49 -101.01 -58.35
N LYS A 118 5.30 -100.27 -59.46
CA LYS A 118 5.76 -98.87 -59.57
C LYS A 118 4.94 -97.90 -58.70
N SER A 119 3.66 -98.16 -58.43
CA SER A 119 2.89 -97.40 -57.42
C SER A 119 3.46 -97.65 -56.03
N ASP A 120 3.64 -98.92 -55.66
CA ASP A 120 4.19 -99.32 -54.34
C ASP A 120 5.62 -98.79 -54.11
N GLU A 121 6.37 -98.45 -55.16
CA GLU A 121 7.65 -97.73 -55.09
C GLU A 121 7.45 -96.21 -54.93
N LYS A 122 6.55 -95.61 -55.72
CA LYS A 122 6.25 -94.16 -55.64
C LYS A 122 5.59 -93.75 -54.33
N ASP A 123 4.79 -94.62 -53.72
CA ASP A 123 4.19 -94.38 -52.40
C ASP A 123 5.25 -94.39 -51.28
N LYS A 124 6.33 -95.17 -51.43
CA LYS A 124 7.50 -95.11 -50.52
C LYS A 124 8.32 -93.84 -50.73
N GLU A 125 8.51 -93.42 -51.97
CA GLU A 125 9.18 -92.17 -52.33
C GLU A 125 8.41 -90.95 -51.79
N LEU A 126 7.08 -90.96 -51.89
CA LEU A 126 6.21 -89.95 -51.28
C LEU A 126 6.29 -89.93 -49.74
N ALA A 127 6.35 -91.10 -49.09
CA ALA A 127 6.51 -91.18 -47.64
C ALA A 127 7.84 -90.59 -47.16
N LEU A 128 8.94 -90.82 -47.89
CA LEU A 128 10.24 -90.19 -47.62
C LEU A 128 10.19 -88.67 -47.83
N LEU A 129 9.65 -88.23 -48.97
CA LEU A 129 9.51 -86.80 -49.29
C LEU A 129 8.61 -86.04 -48.30
N GLN A 130 7.62 -86.70 -47.69
CA GLN A 130 6.79 -86.09 -46.63
C GLN A 130 7.56 -85.87 -45.31
N GLU A 131 8.44 -86.79 -44.92
CA GLU A 131 9.27 -86.62 -43.73
C GLU A 131 10.38 -85.57 -43.97
N ASP A 132 10.98 -85.54 -45.17
CA ASP A 132 11.89 -84.45 -45.57
C ASP A 132 11.19 -83.07 -45.57
N LEU A 133 9.95 -82.99 -46.08
CA LEU A 133 9.15 -81.75 -46.02
C LEU A 133 8.91 -81.27 -44.58
N LYS A 134 8.68 -82.20 -43.67
CA LYS A 134 8.47 -81.94 -42.24
C LYS A 134 9.76 -81.49 -41.54
N ILE A 135 10.91 -82.10 -41.85
CA ILE A 135 12.24 -81.67 -41.39
C ILE A 135 12.59 -80.27 -41.93
N HIS A 136 12.30 -80.01 -43.22
CA HIS A 136 12.50 -78.69 -43.80
C HIS A 136 11.55 -77.64 -43.21
N LYS A 137 10.31 -77.99 -42.87
CA LYS A 137 9.35 -77.08 -42.22
C LYS A 137 9.79 -76.67 -40.82
N SER A 138 10.19 -77.62 -39.96
CA SER A 138 10.68 -77.27 -38.62
C SER A 138 11.94 -76.40 -38.70
N ARG A 139 12.84 -76.68 -39.66
CA ARG A 139 14.04 -75.86 -39.90
C ARG A 139 13.73 -74.45 -40.42
N ILE A 140 12.61 -74.24 -41.10
CA ILE A 140 12.13 -72.89 -41.46
C ILE A 140 11.59 -72.19 -40.21
N GLU A 141 10.76 -72.85 -39.41
CA GLU A 141 10.22 -72.31 -38.15
C GLU A 141 11.35 -71.91 -37.16
N ASP A 142 12.40 -72.73 -37.04
CA ASP A 142 13.62 -72.41 -36.28
C ASP A 142 14.32 -71.15 -36.82
N LEU A 143 14.51 -71.05 -38.14
CA LEU A 143 15.18 -69.91 -38.79
C LEU A 143 14.37 -68.62 -38.72
N GLU A 144 13.03 -68.68 -38.75
CA GLU A 144 12.15 -67.53 -38.55
C GLU A 144 12.21 -67.03 -37.08
N GLY A 145 12.30 -67.95 -36.12
CA GLY A 145 12.60 -67.62 -34.72
C GLY A 145 13.97 -66.94 -34.54
N ASP A 146 14.99 -67.47 -35.22
CA ASP A 146 16.36 -66.95 -35.15
C ASP A 146 16.50 -65.58 -35.85
N ILE A 147 15.78 -65.37 -36.96
CA ILE A 147 15.66 -64.07 -37.66
C ILE A 147 14.93 -63.05 -36.77
N THR A 148 13.78 -63.40 -36.19
CA THR A 148 13.03 -62.46 -35.32
C THR A 148 13.79 -62.09 -34.04
N GLN A 149 14.56 -63.01 -33.45
CA GLN A 149 15.48 -62.72 -32.36
C GLN A 149 16.63 -61.78 -32.80
N LYS A 150 17.18 -61.96 -34.00
CA LYS A 150 18.24 -61.08 -34.52
C LYS A 150 17.70 -59.69 -34.90
N THR A 151 16.50 -59.60 -35.46
CA THR A 151 15.83 -58.33 -35.78
C THR A 151 15.47 -57.52 -34.54
N THR A 152 15.08 -58.16 -33.44
CA THR A 152 14.84 -57.47 -32.16
C THR A 152 16.15 -56.93 -31.58
N ARG A 153 17.18 -57.77 -31.43
CA ARG A 153 18.51 -57.32 -30.98
C ARG A 153 19.09 -56.16 -31.81
N LEU A 154 18.91 -56.17 -33.13
CA LEU A 154 19.36 -55.08 -34.01
C LEU A 154 18.62 -53.76 -33.74
N LYS A 155 17.32 -53.80 -33.38
CA LYS A 155 16.57 -52.61 -32.97
C LYS A 155 17.06 -52.08 -31.62
N ASP A 156 17.30 -52.98 -30.66
CA ASP A 156 17.80 -52.59 -29.33
C ASP A 156 19.19 -51.94 -29.43
N MET A 157 20.09 -52.53 -30.23
CA MET A 157 21.42 -51.97 -30.51
C MET A 157 21.35 -50.63 -31.25
N ALA A 158 20.42 -50.45 -32.20
CA ALA A 158 20.21 -49.18 -32.88
C ALA A 158 19.69 -48.08 -31.93
N GLN A 159 18.81 -48.42 -30.98
CA GLN A 159 18.37 -47.49 -29.94
C GLN A 159 19.52 -47.12 -28.99
N GLN A 160 20.34 -48.09 -28.57
CA GLN A 160 21.53 -47.82 -27.74
C GLN A 160 22.54 -46.92 -28.48
N ALA A 161 22.77 -47.13 -29.78
CA ALA A 161 23.62 -46.27 -30.59
C ALA A 161 23.09 -44.83 -30.65
N GLY A 162 21.78 -44.63 -30.86
CA GLY A 162 21.16 -43.31 -30.86
C GLY A 162 21.23 -42.59 -29.51
N ILE A 163 21.13 -43.33 -28.40
CA ILE A 163 21.31 -42.77 -27.04
C ILE A 163 22.77 -42.35 -26.82
N LEU A 164 23.74 -43.14 -27.29
CA LEU A 164 25.17 -42.83 -27.18
C LEU A 164 25.55 -41.61 -28.02
N ASP A 165 25.04 -41.49 -29.25
CA ASP A 165 25.28 -40.33 -30.12
C ASP A 165 24.69 -39.04 -29.51
N ALA A 166 23.45 -39.09 -29.03
CA ALA A 166 22.82 -37.96 -28.33
C ALA A 166 23.57 -37.54 -27.04
N ASN A 167 24.21 -38.49 -26.35
CA ASN A 167 25.05 -38.19 -25.19
C ASN A 167 26.43 -37.64 -25.58
N LEU A 168 27.02 -38.11 -26.69
CA LEU A 168 28.25 -37.54 -27.25
C LEU A 168 28.04 -36.08 -27.70
N GLN A 169 26.94 -35.78 -28.39
CA GLN A 169 26.60 -34.39 -28.78
C GLN A 169 26.40 -33.47 -27.56
N LYS A 170 25.81 -33.98 -26.47
CA LYS A 170 25.71 -33.24 -25.19
C LYS A 170 27.07 -33.03 -24.51
N MET A 171 27.96 -34.03 -24.54
CA MET A 171 29.31 -33.86 -24.01
C MET A 171 30.14 -32.89 -24.86
N GLN A 172 30.01 -32.94 -26.19
CA GLN A 172 30.67 -32.01 -27.12
C GLN A 172 30.25 -30.56 -26.84
N THR A 173 28.94 -30.28 -26.75
CA THR A 173 28.43 -28.94 -26.45
C THR A 173 28.77 -28.45 -25.03
N ALA A 174 28.94 -29.35 -24.06
CA ALA A 174 29.47 -28.99 -22.74
C ALA A 174 30.96 -28.61 -22.81
N VAL A 175 31.78 -29.40 -23.52
CA VAL A 175 33.21 -29.13 -23.74
C VAL A 175 33.43 -27.83 -24.52
N ASP A 176 32.61 -27.53 -25.53
CA ASP A 176 32.71 -26.31 -26.35
C ASP A 176 32.25 -25.04 -25.60
N ASN A 177 31.52 -25.18 -24.49
CA ASN A 177 31.10 -24.07 -23.64
C ASN A 177 32.04 -23.81 -22.45
N HIS A 178 32.67 -24.85 -21.90
CA HIS A 178 33.53 -24.73 -20.72
C HIS A 178 34.68 -23.69 -20.84
N PRO A 179 35.34 -23.48 -22.00
CA PRO A 179 36.30 -22.39 -22.18
C PRO A 179 35.73 -21.00 -21.90
N LYS A 180 34.45 -20.76 -22.22
CA LYS A 180 33.76 -19.48 -22.00
C LYS A 180 33.48 -19.27 -20.50
N GLU A 181 33.08 -20.33 -19.80
CA GLU A 181 32.89 -20.31 -18.34
C GLU A 181 34.22 -20.00 -17.63
N VAL A 182 35.32 -20.58 -18.10
CA VAL A 182 36.68 -20.34 -17.58
C VAL A 182 37.16 -18.91 -17.89
N GLU A 183 36.90 -18.39 -19.10
CA GLU A 183 37.24 -17.00 -19.47
C GLU A 183 36.42 -15.99 -18.64
N GLN A 184 35.12 -16.20 -18.51
CA GLN A 184 34.24 -15.40 -17.66
C GLN A 184 34.72 -15.42 -16.20
N SER A 185 35.01 -16.60 -15.66
CA SER A 185 35.55 -16.75 -14.29
C SER A 185 36.87 -16.01 -14.09
N HIS A 186 37.75 -15.95 -15.10
CA HIS A 186 38.99 -15.17 -15.02
C HIS A 186 38.73 -13.66 -15.01
N ASN A 187 37.78 -13.18 -15.83
CA ASN A 187 37.36 -11.78 -15.85
C ASN A 187 36.72 -11.36 -14.52
N ASP A 188 35.86 -12.22 -13.95
CA ASP A 188 35.24 -11.99 -12.64
C ASP A 188 36.29 -11.96 -11.52
N ILE A 189 37.25 -12.89 -11.52
CA ILE A 189 38.37 -12.89 -10.56
C ILE A 189 39.25 -11.63 -10.71
N ALA A 190 39.47 -11.14 -11.93
CA ALA A 190 40.21 -9.90 -12.17
C ALA A 190 39.45 -8.67 -11.67
N ALA A 191 38.14 -8.59 -11.93
CA ALA A 191 37.26 -7.52 -11.46
C ALA A 191 37.18 -7.49 -9.92
N LEU A 192 37.00 -8.66 -9.28
CA LEU A 192 36.95 -8.80 -7.82
C LEU A 192 38.30 -8.43 -7.17
N LYS A 193 39.44 -8.84 -7.74
CA LYS A 193 40.77 -8.43 -7.25
C LYS A 193 40.98 -6.92 -7.33
N LYS A 194 40.54 -6.29 -8.43
CA LYS A 194 40.59 -4.83 -8.56
C LYS A 194 39.70 -4.15 -7.52
N SER A 195 38.44 -4.56 -7.41
CA SER A 195 37.47 -4.02 -6.45
C SER A 195 37.94 -4.15 -5.00
N LEU A 196 38.61 -5.26 -4.64
CA LEU A 196 39.19 -5.47 -3.31
C LEU A 196 40.34 -4.49 -3.01
N GLU A 197 41.21 -4.22 -3.98
CA GLU A 197 42.32 -3.27 -3.81
C GLU A 197 41.81 -1.82 -3.81
N ASP A 198 40.85 -1.47 -4.68
CA ASP A 198 40.16 -0.18 -4.68
C ASP A 198 39.50 0.08 -3.31
N SER A 199 38.73 -0.88 -2.79
CA SER A 199 38.05 -0.80 -1.47
C SER A 199 39.04 -0.69 -0.29
N LYS A 200 40.20 -1.36 -0.38
CA LYS A 200 41.28 -1.27 0.61
C LYS A 200 41.94 0.11 0.64
N ASN A 201 42.13 0.72 -0.53
CA ASN A 201 42.64 2.10 -0.64
C ASN A 201 41.62 3.13 -0.12
N ASP A 202 40.33 2.92 -0.39
CA ASP A 202 39.25 3.72 0.19
C ASP A 202 39.21 3.60 1.73
N TYR A 203 39.36 2.39 2.28
CA TYR A 203 39.41 2.17 3.74
C TYR A 203 40.54 2.96 4.41
N GLN A 204 41.77 2.86 3.90
CA GLN A 204 42.92 3.61 4.42
C GLN A 204 42.69 5.13 4.32
N THR A 205 42.14 5.58 3.19
CA THR A 205 41.79 6.98 2.96
C THR A 205 40.71 7.47 3.94
N LEU A 206 39.76 6.63 4.32
CA LEU A 206 38.72 6.93 5.32
C LEU A 206 39.29 6.93 6.75
N GLU A 207 40.19 6.01 7.08
CA GLU A 207 40.87 5.95 8.38
C GLU A 207 41.72 7.20 8.64
N GLU A 208 42.51 7.65 7.65
CA GLU A 208 43.26 8.90 7.74
C GLU A 208 42.34 10.11 7.93
N LYS A 209 41.25 10.19 7.15
CA LYS A 209 40.23 11.25 7.28
C LYS A 209 39.58 11.23 8.66
N ALA A 210 39.28 10.06 9.21
CA ALA A 210 38.72 9.90 10.56
C ALA A 210 39.71 10.35 11.64
N SER A 211 40.98 9.92 11.56
CA SER A 211 42.05 10.32 12.49
C SER A 211 42.30 11.83 12.47
N LYS A 212 42.34 12.44 11.27
CA LYS A 212 42.46 13.90 11.08
C LYS A 212 41.24 14.65 11.62
N THR A 213 40.04 14.11 11.44
CA THR A 213 38.79 14.71 11.95
C THR A 213 38.72 14.62 13.47
N LYS A 214 39.09 13.48 14.07
CA LYS A 214 39.18 13.31 15.52
C LYS A 214 40.13 14.33 16.15
N LYS A 215 41.35 14.48 15.63
CA LYS A 215 42.32 15.49 16.10
C LYS A 215 41.79 16.93 15.98
N ARG A 216 41.03 17.24 14.91
CA ARG A 216 40.38 18.55 14.73
C ARG A 216 39.26 18.76 15.76
N LEU A 217 38.46 17.73 16.06
CA LEU A 217 37.42 17.77 17.08
C LEU A 217 38.01 17.95 18.48
N GLU A 218 39.05 17.18 18.83
CA GLU A 218 39.80 17.31 20.09
C GLU A 218 40.43 18.70 20.27
N HIS A 219 40.83 19.36 19.17
CA HIS A 219 41.29 20.75 19.20
C HIS A 219 40.14 21.74 19.41
N LEU A 220 39.02 21.58 18.67
CA LEU A 220 37.84 22.44 18.80
C LEU A 220 37.19 22.38 20.19
N LEU A 221 37.20 21.20 20.83
CA LEU A 221 36.68 21.00 22.18
C LEU A 221 37.51 21.71 23.27
N ARG A 222 38.72 22.19 22.97
CA ARG A 222 39.53 23.00 23.92
C ARG A 222 39.11 24.46 23.98
N PHE A 223 38.31 24.95 23.02
CA PHE A 223 37.72 26.29 23.05
C PHE A 223 36.37 26.29 23.81
N SER A 224 36.20 25.40 24.78
CA SER A 224 34.95 25.21 25.51
C SER A 224 35.26 24.73 26.92
N ALA A 225 34.63 25.33 27.92
CA ALA A 225 34.75 24.94 29.32
C ALA A 225 34.31 23.49 29.53
N LYS A 226 34.86 22.85 30.57
CA LYS A 226 34.61 21.43 30.87
C LYS A 226 33.22 21.25 31.49
N MET A 227 32.22 20.96 30.67
CA MET A 227 30.84 20.77 31.14
C MET A 227 30.65 19.43 31.87
N GLU A 228 30.26 19.48 33.14
CA GLU A 228 30.12 18.30 34.02
C GLU A 228 28.66 17.84 34.18
N GLU A 229 28.42 16.59 34.61
CA GLU A 229 27.05 16.12 34.86
C GLU A 229 26.62 16.57 36.26
N LEU A 230 25.58 17.41 36.35
CA LEU A 230 25.07 17.85 37.66
C LEU A 230 24.43 16.68 38.41
N ASP A 231 24.77 16.54 39.69
CA ASP A 231 23.90 15.88 40.68
C ASP A 231 22.68 16.79 40.89
N LEU A 232 21.63 16.56 40.09
CA LEU A 232 20.42 17.36 40.15
C LEU A 232 19.75 17.32 41.53
N PRO A 233 19.53 16.17 42.20
CA PRO A 233 19.02 16.13 43.56
C PRO A 233 19.81 16.97 44.57
N GLN A 234 21.15 16.88 44.59
CA GLN A 234 21.96 17.67 45.52
C GLN A 234 21.94 19.16 45.18
N THR A 235 22.04 19.50 43.89
CA THR A 235 21.96 20.90 43.39
C THR A 235 20.62 21.53 43.77
N VAL A 236 19.53 20.79 43.58
CA VAL A 236 18.16 21.19 43.95
C VAL A 236 18.02 21.40 45.45
N SER A 237 18.50 20.47 46.28
CA SER A 237 18.43 20.62 47.74
C SER A 237 19.09 21.93 48.16
N ARG A 238 20.35 22.14 47.76
CA ARG A 238 21.11 23.34 48.14
C ARG A 238 20.42 24.63 47.70
N ILE A 239 19.84 24.70 46.50
CA ILE A 239 19.09 25.89 46.06
C ILE A 239 17.82 26.10 46.89
N ASN A 240 17.09 25.04 47.26
CA ASN A 240 15.97 25.15 48.21
C ASN A 240 16.45 25.62 49.59
N ASP A 241 17.56 25.09 50.09
CA ASP A 241 18.15 25.43 51.40
C ASP A 241 18.64 26.89 51.46
N LEU A 242 19.16 27.43 50.34
CA LEU A 242 19.50 28.84 50.20
C LEU A 242 18.24 29.73 50.17
N TRP A 243 17.16 29.32 49.49
CA TRP A 243 15.88 30.04 49.57
C TRP A 243 15.25 30.01 50.96
N GLN A 244 15.38 28.92 51.71
CA GLN A 244 15.00 28.87 53.13
C GLN A 244 15.87 29.80 53.99
N SER A 245 17.17 29.89 53.68
CA SER A 245 18.08 30.81 54.36
C SER A 245 17.74 32.28 54.08
N ALA A 246 17.40 32.62 52.83
CA ALA A 246 16.90 33.94 52.44
C ALA A 246 15.57 34.30 53.14
N MET A 247 14.64 33.34 53.19
CA MET A 247 13.37 33.45 53.89
C MET A 247 13.58 33.79 55.37
N GLN A 248 14.44 33.02 56.05
CA GLN A 248 14.76 33.23 57.47
C GLN A 248 15.47 34.57 57.71
N LEU A 249 16.42 34.96 56.86
CA LEU A 249 17.12 36.24 56.94
C LEU A 249 16.17 37.44 56.81
N VAL A 250 15.32 37.44 55.78
CA VAL A 250 14.34 38.52 55.55
C VAL A 250 13.32 38.58 56.69
N VAL A 251 12.77 37.44 57.13
CA VAL A 251 11.86 37.38 58.29
C VAL A 251 12.53 38.00 59.51
N ARG A 252 13.78 37.62 59.84
CA ARG A 252 14.49 38.09 61.04
C ARG A 252 14.68 39.61 61.12
N PHE A 253 14.73 40.32 59.99
CA PHE A 253 14.90 41.78 59.93
C PHE A 253 13.64 42.58 59.55
N VAL A 254 12.60 41.94 58.99
CA VAL A 254 11.40 42.60 58.44
C VAL A 254 10.11 42.22 59.18
N ASP A 255 10.03 41.03 59.78
CA ASP A 255 8.93 40.57 60.64
C ASP A 255 9.06 41.14 62.07
N ARG A 256 9.09 42.47 62.14
CA ARG A 256 9.07 43.26 63.38
C ARG A 256 7.99 44.33 63.36
N GLU A 257 7.73 44.89 64.53
CA GLU A 257 6.81 46.00 64.67
C GLU A 257 7.50 47.31 64.30
N LEU A 258 6.95 48.03 63.33
CA LEU A 258 7.45 49.33 62.90
C LEU A 258 6.89 50.43 63.80
N SER A 259 7.63 51.53 63.96
CA SER A 259 7.13 52.70 64.70
C SER A 259 5.95 53.33 63.98
N LYS A 260 5.11 54.06 64.73
CA LYS A 260 3.95 54.76 64.15
C LYS A 260 4.36 55.78 63.09
N ASP A 261 5.52 56.40 63.25
CA ASP A 261 6.06 57.39 62.32
C ASP A 261 6.42 56.76 60.97
N VAL A 262 7.00 55.55 60.98
CA VAL A 262 7.32 54.77 59.77
C VAL A 262 6.06 54.29 59.04
N LEU A 263 5.04 53.85 59.80
CA LEU A 263 3.76 53.43 59.23
C LEU A 263 2.99 54.59 58.59
N GLN A 264 3.14 55.81 59.10
CA GLN A 264 2.49 57.02 58.55
C GLN A 264 3.14 57.57 57.26
N ILE A 265 4.30 57.04 56.83
CA ILE A 265 4.92 57.42 55.55
C ILE A 265 4.02 56.96 54.39
N ASP A 266 3.78 57.81 53.39
CA ASP A 266 2.99 57.45 52.20
C ASP A 266 3.74 56.43 51.31
N TRP A 267 3.53 55.15 51.59
CA TRP A 267 4.16 54.02 50.90
C TRP A 267 3.73 53.91 49.42
N ASN A 268 2.65 54.58 48.98
CA ASN A 268 2.24 54.56 47.58
C ASN A 268 3.16 55.42 46.69
N LYS A 269 3.94 56.34 47.27
CA LYS A 269 5.01 57.03 46.56
C LYS A 269 6.21 56.12 46.28
N LEU A 270 6.42 55.08 47.09
CA LEU A 270 7.55 54.16 46.98
C LEU A 270 7.37 53.16 45.82
N ARG A 271 6.14 52.68 45.58
CA ARG A 271 5.85 51.65 44.55
C ARG A 271 6.07 52.14 43.10
N LYS A 272 6.01 53.45 42.85
CA LYS A 272 5.97 54.10 41.51
C LYS A 272 7.16 53.86 40.58
N LYS A 273 8.17 53.07 40.97
CA LYS A 273 9.35 52.76 40.16
C LYS A 273 9.36 51.36 39.54
N ASP A 274 8.48 50.46 39.94
CA ASP A 274 8.70 49.02 39.69
C ASP A 274 7.41 48.24 39.38
N VAL A 275 7.26 47.84 38.11
CA VAL A 275 6.02 47.24 37.54
C VAL A 275 5.65 45.91 38.21
N SER A 276 6.62 45.21 38.80
CA SER A 276 6.38 43.97 39.54
C SER A 276 5.75 44.21 40.92
N LYS A 277 5.99 45.37 41.55
CA LYS A 277 5.60 45.67 42.94
C LYS A 277 4.14 46.12 43.09
N ASP A 278 3.46 46.47 41.99
CA ASP A 278 2.05 46.92 42.01
C ASP A 278 1.04 45.84 42.45
N LYS A 279 1.42 44.55 42.44
CA LYS A 279 0.50 43.43 42.73
C LYS A 279 0.35 43.06 44.20
N ILE A 280 1.24 43.52 45.07
CA ILE A 280 1.25 43.15 46.49
C ILE A 280 0.81 44.36 47.33
N PRO A 281 -0.34 44.31 48.02
CA PRO A 281 -0.74 45.38 48.93
C PRO A 281 0.24 45.47 50.10
N LEU A 282 0.63 46.68 50.49
CA LEU A 282 1.33 46.94 51.75
C LEU A 282 0.39 47.69 52.71
N PRO A 283 -0.18 47.02 53.72
CA PRO A 283 -0.96 47.68 54.78
C PRO A 283 -0.04 48.43 55.74
N GLN A 284 -0.45 49.61 56.19
CA GLN A 284 0.32 50.49 57.08
C GLN A 284 0.14 50.12 58.56
N SER A 285 0.22 48.82 58.84
CA SER A 285 -0.13 48.20 60.13
C SER A 285 0.98 47.25 60.62
N ASN A 286 0.87 46.83 61.89
CA ASN A 286 1.69 45.80 62.52
C ASN A 286 0.94 44.46 62.70
N SER A 287 -0.13 44.20 61.95
CA SER A 287 -0.76 42.88 61.87
C SER A 287 0.18 41.84 61.24
N ASP A 288 -0.17 40.56 61.41
CA ASP A 288 0.60 39.47 60.83
C ASP A 288 0.49 39.42 59.29
N ILE A 289 -0.65 39.84 58.71
CA ILE A 289 -0.78 39.96 57.25
C ILE A 289 0.04 41.14 56.71
N ALA A 290 0.08 42.28 57.40
CA ALA A 290 0.93 43.41 57.04
C ALA A 290 2.43 43.06 57.14
N LYS A 291 2.85 42.39 58.21
CA LYS A 291 4.21 41.84 58.37
C LYS A 291 4.54 40.84 57.25
N MET A 292 3.60 39.97 56.85
CA MET A 292 3.79 39.03 55.75
C MET A 292 3.95 39.71 54.38
N MET A 293 3.17 40.75 54.08
CA MET A 293 3.31 41.49 52.82
C MET A 293 4.66 42.21 52.73
N ARG A 294 5.14 42.74 53.87
CA ARG A 294 6.48 43.34 53.99
C ARG A 294 7.58 42.32 53.69
N VAL A 295 7.54 41.15 54.34
CA VAL A 295 8.47 40.03 54.06
C VAL A 295 8.38 39.61 52.59
N ALA A 296 7.17 39.46 52.03
CA ALA A 296 6.95 39.06 50.64
C ALA A 296 7.56 40.01 49.61
N ILE A 297 7.49 41.33 49.84
CA ILE A 297 8.08 42.32 48.91
C ILE A 297 9.61 42.36 49.01
N VAL A 298 10.19 42.30 50.22
CA VAL A 298 11.66 42.28 50.35
C VAL A 298 12.23 40.99 49.76
N LEU A 299 11.63 39.83 50.08
CA LEU A 299 12.04 38.55 49.51
C LEU A 299 11.81 38.46 48.01
N GLY A 300 10.67 38.96 47.50
CA GLY A 300 10.38 38.99 46.06
C GLY A 300 11.31 39.91 45.27
N THR A 301 11.73 41.02 45.89
CA THR A 301 12.74 41.91 45.29
C THR A 301 14.10 41.23 45.26
N LEU A 302 14.55 40.63 46.37
CA LEU A 302 15.77 39.82 46.42
C LEU A 302 15.74 38.69 45.39
N ALA A 303 14.63 37.94 45.31
CA ALA A 303 14.49 36.84 44.36
C ALA A 303 14.52 37.31 42.90
N THR A 304 14.00 38.49 42.61
CA THR A 304 14.09 39.12 41.29
C THR A 304 15.54 39.55 40.98
N LEU A 305 16.26 40.13 41.94
CA LEU A 305 17.66 40.53 41.77
C LEU A 305 18.59 39.30 41.60
N VAL A 306 18.42 38.25 42.40
CA VAL A 306 19.19 36.99 42.26
C VAL A 306 18.88 36.31 40.92
N ASP A 307 17.61 36.25 40.48
CA ASP A 307 17.28 35.73 39.15
C ASP A 307 17.92 36.55 38.01
N LYS A 308 17.95 37.88 38.15
CA LYS A 308 18.37 38.81 37.10
C LYS A 308 19.89 38.97 36.99
N PHE A 309 20.61 38.92 38.10
CA PHE A 309 22.07 39.12 38.14
C PHE A 309 22.83 37.82 38.39
N ILE A 310 22.44 37.02 39.40
CA ILE A 310 23.19 35.82 39.80
C ILE A 310 22.87 34.62 38.90
N PHE A 311 21.60 34.37 38.57
CA PHE A 311 21.17 33.17 37.83
C PHE A 311 21.32 33.27 36.30
N GLN A 312 22.33 34.01 35.84
CA GLN A 312 22.68 34.16 34.42
C GLN A 312 23.47 32.95 33.88
N PRO A 313 23.45 32.68 32.56
CA PRO A 313 24.12 31.52 31.97
C PRO A 313 25.65 31.67 31.90
N THR A 314 26.14 32.91 31.87
CA THR A 314 27.53 33.37 32.00
C THR A 314 27.49 34.81 32.55
N TYR A 315 28.62 35.36 33.03
CA TYR A 315 28.67 36.75 33.54
C TYR A 315 29.27 37.77 32.55
N LEU A 316 29.72 37.32 31.36
CA LEU A 316 30.35 38.16 30.33
C LEU A 316 29.48 39.28 29.70
N LEU A 317 28.15 39.19 29.80
CA LEU A 317 27.22 40.12 29.14
C LEU A 317 26.15 40.56 30.13
N ASP A 318 25.62 41.75 29.92
CA ASP A 318 24.55 42.26 30.77
C ASP A 318 23.23 41.47 30.60
N GLU A 319 22.42 41.55 31.65
CA GLU A 319 21.08 40.99 31.78
C GLU A 319 20.13 41.25 30.59
N ASN A 320 20.31 42.34 29.82
CA ASN A 320 19.43 42.76 28.73
C ASN A 320 19.96 42.33 27.35
N SER A 321 21.13 41.69 27.29
CA SER A 321 21.76 41.19 26.06
C SER A 321 20.95 40.15 25.28
N GLY A 322 19.91 39.57 25.90
CA GLY A 322 19.08 38.50 25.33
C GLY A 322 19.77 37.12 25.28
N LEU A 323 20.99 37.00 25.83
CA LEU A 323 21.76 35.76 25.80
C LEU A 323 21.04 34.62 26.55
N ARG A 324 20.41 34.93 27.68
CA ARG A 324 19.65 33.97 28.51
C ARG A 324 18.49 33.36 27.72
N GLU A 325 17.72 34.18 27.01
CA GLU A 325 16.62 33.76 26.14
C GLU A 325 17.13 32.94 24.96
N ILE A 326 18.23 33.37 24.32
CA ILE A 326 18.84 32.67 23.18
C ILE A 326 19.33 31.27 23.59
N LEU A 327 20.02 31.14 24.73
CA LEU A 327 20.47 29.83 25.23
C LEU A 327 19.28 28.97 25.70
N CYS A 328 18.28 29.54 26.38
CA CYS A 328 17.07 28.83 26.77
C CYS A 328 16.25 28.32 25.56
N GLN A 329 16.17 29.10 24.48
CA GLN A 329 15.60 28.64 23.19
C GLN A 329 16.48 27.57 22.54
N GLN A 330 17.80 27.76 22.54
CA GLN A 330 18.73 26.81 21.94
C GLN A 330 18.70 25.45 22.66
N ALA A 331 18.55 25.41 23.98
CA ALA A 331 18.38 24.17 24.75
C ALA A 331 17.15 23.36 24.31
N LYS A 332 16.03 24.03 23.99
CA LYS A 332 14.79 23.38 23.52
C LYS A 332 14.90 22.79 22.12
N ILE A 333 15.80 23.35 21.29
CA ILE A 333 16.00 22.98 19.88
C ILE A 333 17.12 21.92 19.74
N ASP A 334 18.24 22.15 20.41
CA ASP A 334 19.44 21.30 20.42
C ASP A 334 20.24 21.54 21.72
N PRO A 335 20.03 20.71 22.75
CA PRO A 335 20.77 20.81 24.02
C PRO A 335 22.28 20.62 23.90
N ALA A 336 22.76 19.90 22.88
CA ALA A 336 24.19 19.69 22.69
C ALA A 336 24.86 20.95 22.15
N LYS A 337 24.21 21.63 21.20
CA LYS A 337 24.64 22.94 20.71
C LYS A 337 24.56 24.02 21.78
N GLU A 338 23.49 24.07 22.59
CA GLU A 338 23.41 25.00 23.73
C GLU A 338 24.59 24.83 24.68
N ARG A 339 24.80 23.60 25.16
CA ARG A 339 25.88 23.24 26.08
C ARG A 339 27.25 23.64 25.53
N PHE A 340 27.50 23.39 24.25
CA PHE A 340 28.77 23.76 23.60
C PHE A 340 28.92 25.28 23.43
N THR A 341 27.86 26.00 23.08
CA THR A 341 27.88 27.48 23.00
C THR A 341 28.10 28.10 24.39
N ARG A 342 27.37 27.66 25.43
CA ARG A 342 27.61 28.10 26.81
C ARG A 342 29.02 27.75 27.29
N GLY A 343 29.51 26.54 27.01
CA GLY A 343 30.89 26.16 27.30
C GLY A 343 31.92 27.04 26.60
N ILE A 344 31.72 27.43 25.34
CA ILE A 344 32.59 28.42 24.66
C ILE A 344 32.57 29.74 25.44
N LEU A 345 31.39 30.27 25.77
CA LEU A 345 31.25 31.54 26.49
C LEU A 345 31.87 31.49 27.89
N LEU A 346 31.76 30.38 28.62
CA LEU A 346 32.45 30.19 29.91
C LEU A 346 33.98 30.12 29.77
N SER A 347 34.51 29.70 28.62
CA SER A 347 35.96 29.69 28.36
C SER A 347 36.53 31.02 27.85
N ILE A 348 35.68 31.94 27.39
CA ILE A 348 36.09 33.30 27.01
C ILE A 348 36.32 34.07 28.31
N SER A 349 37.56 34.52 28.53
CA SER A 349 37.95 35.15 29.80
C SER A 349 37.56 34.31 31.03
N ALA A 350 37.92 33.02 31.03
CA ALA A 350 37.71 32.15 32.20
C ALA A 350 38.29 32.77 33.49
N GLU A 351 39.43 33.47 33.38
CA GLU A 351 40.03 34.22 34.49
C GLU A 351 39.06 35.29 35.06
N ALA A 352 38.31 36.02 34.22
CA ALA A 352 37.27 36.96 34.63
C ALA A 352 35.90 36.29 34.96
N GLN A 353 35.83 34.96 35.01
CA GLN A 353 34.64 34.21 35.46
C GLN A 353 34.94 33.31 36.67
N GLU A 354 36.22 33.03 36.95
CA GLU A 354 36.70 32.17 38.02
C GLU A 354 37.47 32.90 39.14
N VAL A 355 38.14 34.02 38.89
CA VAL A 355 39.16 34.55 39.82
C VAL A 355 38.60 35.58 40.81
N ASP A 356 38.89 35.35 42.09
CA ASP A 356 38.70 36.25 43.25
C ASP A 356 39.58 37.52 43.17
N SER A 357 39.39 38.35 42.14
CA SER A 357 40.23 39.51 41.83
C SER A 357 39.83 40.74 42.67
N GLU A 358 40.45 40.90 43.84
CA GLU A 358 40.14 41.91 44.89
C GLU A 358 40.11 43.42 44.45
N GLU A 359 40.37 43.77 43.19
CA GLU A 359 40.66 45.16 42.77
C GLU A 359 39.85 45.76 41.60
N GLU A 360 39.22 45.00 40.67
CA GLU A 360 38.68 45.60 39.41
C GLU A 360 37.27 45.19 38.93
N GLU A 361 36.55 44.24 39.54
CA GLU A 361 35.12 44.00 39.20
C GLU A 361 34.16 44.52 40.30
N GLU A 362 33.12 45.25 39.86
CA GLU A 362 31.98 45.67 40.68
C GLU A 362 31.10 44.42 40.91
N ASP A 363 31.35 43.67 42.00
CA ASP A 363 30.86 42.30 42.18
C ASP A 363 29.34 42.19 41.94
N VAL A 364 28.94 41.16 41.22
CA VAL A 364 27.54 40.80 41.00
C VAL A 364 26.81 40.54 42.34
N VAL A 365 27.55 40.16 43.40
CA VAL A 365 27.06 40.13 44.79
C VAL A 365 26.76 41.55 45.28
N ASP A 366 27.75 42.45 45.30
CA ASP A 366 27.60 43.84 45.73
C ASP A 366 26.50 44.55 44.96
N LEU A 367 26.45 44.38 43.64
CA LEU A 367 25.43 44.94 42.76
C LEU A 367 24.00 44.48 43.12
N VAL A 368 23.84 43.28 43.69
CA VAL A 368 22.55 42.77 44.21
C VAL A 368 22.28 43.27 45.62
N VAL A 369 23.31 43.32 46.48
CA VAL A 369 23.23 43.84 47.85
C VAL A 369 22.83 45.31 47.82
N ASP A 370 23.60 46.15 47.12
CA ASP A 370 23.33 47.57 46.96
C ASP A 370 21.96 47.80 46.30
N LYS A 371 21.60 47.12 45.21
CA LYS A 371 20.27 47.32 44.60
C LYS A 371 19.10 46.92 45.51
N LEU A 372 19.29 45.99 46.45
CA LEU A 372 18.28 45.70 47.47
C LEU A 372 18.31 46.74 48.61
N LEU A 373 19.50 47.10 49.10
CA LEU A 373 19.67 48.08 50.18
C LEU A 373 19.26 49.49 49.75
N ASP A 374 19.41 49.88 48.48
CA ASP A 374 18.98 51.17 47.93
C ASP A 374 17.49 51.25 47.62
N ASP A 375 16.77 50.13 47.62
CA ASP A 375 15.32 50.13 47.42
C ASP A 375 14.63 50.92 48.56
N ALA A 376 13.82 51.90 48.16
CA ALA A 376 13.21 52.84 49.10
C ALA A 376 12.18 52.18 50.05
N ILE A 377 11.68 50.99 49.75
CA ILE A 377 10.87 50.20 50.67
C ILE A 377 11.80 49.50 51.68
N VAL A 378 12.89 48.88 51.23
CA VAL A 378 13.85 48.18 52.11
C VAL A 378 14.46 49.13 53.15
N LYS A 379 14.89 50.35 52.73
CA LYS A 379 15.39 51.42 53.63
C LYS A 379 14.39 51.92 54.68
N ILE A 380 13.09 51.63 54.51
CA ILE A 380 12.01 52.04 55.41
C ILE A 380 11.52 50.88 56.28
N LEU A 381 11.63 49.63 55.78
CA LEU A 381 11.28 48.42 56.53
C LEU A 381 12.40 47.93 57.45
N ILE A 382 13.65 48.28 57.16
CA ILE A 382 14.82 47.91 57.95
C ILE A 382 15.31 49.12 58.73
N ASP A 383 15.35 48.97 60.05
CA ASP A 383 15.85 49.96 61.00
C ASP A 383 17.31 50.38 60.70
N PRO A 384 17.67 51.67 60.83
CA PRO A 384 19.02 52.17 60.49
C PRO A 384 20.18 51.59 61.31
N GLU A 385 19.97 51.15 62.56
CA GLU A 385 21.04 50.48 63.33
C GLU A 385 21.24 49.03 62.84
N SER A 386 20.17 48.43 62.31
CA SER A 386 20.14 47.06 61.81
C SER A 386 20.70 46.90 60.39
N ILE A 387 20.63 47.95 59.55
CA ILE A 387 20.78 47.84 58.09
C ILE A 387 22.15 47.30 57.65
N ASN A 388 23.24 47.73 58.29
CA ASN A 388 24.60 47.23 57.98
C ASN A 388 24.74 45.74 58.31
N THR A 389 24.12 45.27 59.40
CA THR A 389 24.16 43.84 59.80
C THR A 389 23.33 42.99 58.84
N PHE A 390 22.22 43.52 58.32
CA PHE A 390 21.47 42.88 57.25
C PHE A 390 22.28 42.82 55.95
N GLY A 391 22.98 43.91 55.58
CA GLY A 391 23.87 43.96 54.41
C GLY A 391 24.91 42.84 54.41
N THR A 392 25.75 42.75 55.44
CA THR A 392 26.81 41.72 55.50
C THR A 392 26.28 40.28 55.57
N GLU A 393 25.12 40.03 56.17
CA GLU A 393 24.51 38.69 56.13
C GLU A 393 23.80 38.38 54.80
N LEU A 394 23.37 39.40 54.06
CA LEU A 394 22.80 39.29 52.72
C LEU A 394 23.89 39.04 51.68
N GLU A 395 24.97 39.82 51.69
CA GLU A 395 26.21 39.67 50.92
C GLU A 395 26.71 38.22 50.98
N ARG A 396 26.98 37.72 52.19
CA ARG A 396 27.39 36.34 52.45
C ARG A 396 26.40 35.28 51.94
N LEU A 397 25.11 35.60 51.84
CA LEU A 397 24.08 34.69 51.32
C LEU A 397 23.98 34.75 49.78
N VAL A 398 24.12 35.93 49.18
CA VAL A 398 24.11 36.12 47.73
C VAL A 398 25.37 35.54 47.09
N MET A 399 26.52 35.64 47.76
CA MET A 399 27.73 34.87 47.41
C MET A 399 27.46 33.35 47.38
N GLN A 400 26.75 32.80 48.38
CA GLN A 400 26.38 31.38 48.38
C GLN A 400 25.40 30.99 47.25
N PHE A 401 24.54 31.90 46.79
CA PHE A 401 23.77 31.71 45.56
C PHE A 401 24.67 31.75 44.31
N GLN A 402 25.68 32.62 44.27
CA GLN A 402 26.64 32.72 43.16
C GLN A 402 27.49 31.45 43.05
N ASP A 403 28.07 30.96 44.16
CA ASP A 403 28.82 29.70 44.23
C ASP A 403 28.01 28.51 43.69
N GLN A 404 26.77 28.36 44.19
CA GLN A 404 25.92 27.25 43.81
C GLN A 404 25.39 27.39 42.37
N TRP A 405 25.37 28.60 41.80
CA TRP A 405 25.03 28.82 40.39
C TRP A 405 26.25 28.72 39.44
N LYS A 406 27.47 29.06 39.87
CA LYS A 406 28.73 28.77 39.13
C LYS A 406 28.86 27.27 38.81
N ILE A 407 28.43 26.41 39.74
CA ILE A 407 28.28 24.95 39.51
C ILE A 407 27.26 24.66 38.40
N VAL A 408 26.08 25.29 38.45
CA VAL A 408 25.00 25.11 37.45
C VAL A 408 25.41 25.62 36.07
N GLN A 409 26.14 26.73 35.98
CA GLN A 409 26.71 27.27 34.74
C GLN A 409 27.61 26.25 34.05
N HIS A 410 28.42 25.50 34.80
CA HIS A 410 29.27 24.42 34.29
C HIS A 410 28.52 23.09 34.07
N GLY A 411 27.22 23.03 34.36
CA GLY A 411 26.38 21.85 34.18
C GLY A 411 26.05 21.52 32.72
N LYS A 412 26.15 20.24 32.36
CA LYS A 412 25.66 19.71 31.07
C LYS A 412 24.15 19.90 30.88
N GLN A 413 23.39 19.90 31.96
CA GLN A 413 21.95 20.13 31.97
C GLN A 413 21.67 21.64 32.04
N LYS A 414 20.85 22.19 31.13
CA LYS A 414 20.44 23.59 31.21
C LYS A 414 19.33 23.74 32.25
N LEU A 415 19.67 24.30 33.40
CA LEU A 415 18.71 24.80 34.38
C LEU A 415 18.36 26.26 34.06
N GLU A 416 17.13 26.65 34.40
CA GLU A 416 16.57 27.96 34.11
C GLU A 416 15.53 28.33 35.16
N THR A 417 15.65 29.49 35.80
CA THR A 417 14.62 29.97 36.72
C THR A 417 13.48 30.66 35.98
N SER A 418 12.26 30.58 36.54
CA SER A 418 11.13 31.38 36.07
C SER A 418 10.09 31.65 37.17
N PHE A 419 9.48 32.83 37.08
CA PHE A 419 8.30 33.27 37.82
C PHE A 419 6.98 32.87 37.14
N ASP A 420 7.03 32.16 36.01
CA ASP A 420 5.87 31.50 35.41
C ASP A 420 5.24 30.53 36.43
N HIS A 421 3.91 30.47 36.49
CA HIS A 421 3.14 29.50 37.30
C HIS A 421 2.44 28.45 36.41
N PRO A 422 3.18 27.51 35.78
CA PRO A 422 2.56 26.29 35.27
C PRO A 422 2.15 25.39 36.46
N PRO A 423 1.06 24.62 36.32
CA PRO A 423 0.74 23.55 37.27
C PRO A 423 1.75 22.40 37.16
N SER A 424 2.07 21.79 38.29
CA SER A 424 2.92 20.60 38.41
C SER A 424 2.52 19.82 39.66
N ASN A 425 2.67 18.50 39.62
CA ASN A 425 2.30 17.60 40.72
C ASN A 425 3.52 17.27 41.59
N ASP A 426 4.63 16.88 40.97
CA ASP A 426 5.82 16.36 41.67
C ASP A 426 6.54 17.43 42.51
N HIS A 427 6.37 18.70 42.12
CA HIS A 427 6.86 19.86 42.84
C HIS A 427 5.67 20.80 43.07
N PRO A 428 5.04 20.81 44.25
CA PRO A 428 3.98 21.77 44.58
C PRO A 428 4.54 23.18 44.77
N TRP A 429 3.68 24.20 44.59
CA TRP A 429 3.99 25.59 44.97
C TRP A 429 3.76 25.75 46.47
N HIS A 430 4.80 26.11 47.23
CA HIS A 430 4.64 26.41 48.64
C HIS A 430 3.98 27.78 48.82
N VAL A 431 3.15 27.89 49.84
CA VAL A 431 2.49 29.15 50.19
C VAL A 431 3.37 29.87 51.20
N LEU A 432 3.63 31.15 50.97
CA LEU A 432 4.30 32.00 51.94
C LEU A 432 3.37 32.21 53.14
N ASP A 433 3.84 31.79 54.32
CA ASP A 433 3.09 31.74 55.59
C ASP A 433 4.03 32.14 56.74
N MET A 434 3.58 33.03 57.63
CA MET A 434 4.35 33.58 58.75
C MET A 434 4.77 32.55 59.81
N HIS A 435 4.15 31.36 59.83
CA HIS A 435 4.45 30.30 60.80
C HIS A 435 5.85 29.64 60.62
N ILE A 436 6.65 30.11 59.67
CA ILE A 436 8.06 29.73 59.41
C ILE A 436 8.95 29.72 60.67
N ARG A 437 8.60 30.50 61.70
CA ARG A 437 9.33 30.59 62.98
C ARG A 437 9.61 29.24 63.68
N ASN A 438 8.91 28.16 63.30
CA ASN A 438 9.04 26.82 63.90
C ASN A 438 9.60 25.71 62.97
N PHE A 439 10.37 26.03 61.92
CA PHE A 439 11.02 25.00 61.07
C PHE A 439 12.11 24.19 61.79
N LYS A 440 11.69 23.16 62.55
CA LYS A 440 12.53 22.09 63.13
C LYS A 440 11.86 20.72 63.00
N GLY A 441 11.65 20.29 61.76
CA GLY A 441 11.17 18.95 61.41
C GLY A 441 9.83 18.94 60.67
N GLU A 442 9.79 18.18 59.57
CA GLU A 442 8.63 17.75 58.77
C GLU A 442 7.76 18.85 58.09
N PRO A 443 7.64 18.86 56.75
CA PRO A 443 6.83 19.83 56.01
C PRO A 443 5.34 19.44 55.99
N SER A 444 4.66 19.55 57.14
CA SER A 444 3.30 19.00 57.35
C SER A 444 2.13 19.71 56.63
N ASN A 445 2.38 20.55 55.63
CA ASN A 445 1.39 21.41 54.95
C ASN A 445 1.40 21.22 53.41
N GLU A 446 1.57 19.99 52.93
CA GLU A 446 1.24 19.66 51.54
C GLU A 446 -0.26 19.88 51.27
N ILE A 447 -0.60 20.44 50.12
CA ILE A 447 -1.98 20.69 49.72
C ILE A 447 -2.53 19.42 49.06
N PRO A 448 -3.55 18.75 49.61
CA PRO A 448 -4.20 17.64 48.92
C PRO A 448 -4.89 18.17 47.66
N TYR A 449 -4.61 17.58 46.50
CA TYR A 449 -5.13 18.02 45.19
C TYR A 449 -6.63 17.71 45.04
N GLY A 450 -7.48 18.49 45.72
CA GLY A 450 -8.90 18.59 45.42
C GLY A 450 -9.10 19.39 44.14
N THR A 451 -9.92 18.88 43.22
CA THR A 451 -10.13 19.42 41.86
C THR A 451 -10.91 20.75 41.85
N SER A 452 -10.26 21.83 42.25
CA SER A 452 -10.76 23.20 42.15
C SER A 452 -10.27 23.87 40.86
N ILE A 453 -11.19 24.36 40.03
CA ILE A 453 -10.94 24.76 38.64
C ILE A 453 -10.44 26.23 38.53
N PHE A 454 -10.05 26.86 39.65
CA PHE A 454 -9.66 28.28 39.71
C PHE A 454 -8.33 28.51 40.44
N GLU A 455 -7.22 28.24 39.75
CA GLU A 455 -5.84 28.47 40.22
C GLU A 455 -5.21 29.79 39.72
N GLU A 456 -5.95 30.61 38.95
CA GLU A 456 -5.38 31.77 38.22
C GLU A 456 -4.89 32.94 39.09
N ASP A 457 -5.31 33.03 40.36
CA ASP A 457 -5.01 34.14 41.27
C ASP A 457 -3.91 33.80 42.31
N LYS A 458 -2.66 33.61 41.84
CA LYS A 458 -1.46 33.44 42.69
C LYS A 458 -0.36 34.39 42.24
N THR A 459 0.33 35.03 43.19
CA THR A 459 1.52 35.86 42.91
C THR A 459 2.77 35.12 43.36
N VAL A 460 3.68 34.83 42.41
CA VAL A 460 4.97 34.20 42.70
C VAL A 460 5.91 35.22 43.37
N ILE A 461 6.53 34.80 44.47
CA ILE A 461 7.51 35.56 45.26
C ILE A 461 8.92 35.04 45.03
N VAL A 462 9.10 33.71 45.01
CA VAL A 462 10.38 33.05 44.73
C VAL A 462 10.18 32.13 43.52
N PRO A 463 11.01 32.26 42.47
CA PRO A 463 10.85 31.49 41.24
C PRO A 463 11.18 30.01 41.47
N ARG A 464 10.79 29.17 40.51
CA ARG A 464 11.28 27.79 40.44
C ARG A 464 12.45 27.69 39.49
N VAL A 465 13.41 26.82 39.80
CA VAL A 465 14.37 26.28 38.83
C VAL A 465 13.67 25.20 38.02
N TYR A 466 13.79 25.26 36.70
CA TYR A 466 13.32 24.26 35.75
C TYR A 466 14.50 23.63 35.01
N LEU A 467 14.43 22.32 34.77
CA LEU A 467 15.24 21.64 33.78
C LEU A 467 14.62 21.89 32.40
N ILE A 468 15.38 22.52 31.51
CA ILE A 468 14.98 22.70 30.11
C ILE A 468 15.30 21.43 29.32
N ARG A 469 14.29 20.84 28.69
CA ARG A 469 14.42 19.72 27.77
C ARG A 469 14.02 20.10 26.35
N THR A 470 14.20 19.17 25.43
CA THR A 470 13.64 19.22 24.07
C THR A 470 12.11 19.31 24.09
N GLU A 471 11.50 19.59 22.94
CA GLU A 471 10.03 19.55 22.75
C GLU A 471 9.23 20.58 23.61
N ASN A 472 9.89 21.67 24.03
CA ASN A 472 9.37 22.72 24.92
C ASN A 472 9.10 22.29 26.38
N GLU A 473 9.42 21.06 26.77
CA GLU A 473 9.20 20.60 28.15
C GLU A 473 10.09 21.38 29.14
N ARG A 474 9.45 21.96 30.17
CA ARG A 474 10.08 22.59 31.33
C ARG A 474 9.70 21.78 32.57
N ILE A 475 10.58 20.90 33.04
CA ILE A 475 10.32 20.11 34.25
C ILE A 475 10.78 20.95 35.46
N PRO A 476 9.91 21.34 36.40
CA PRO A 476 10.36 22.01 37.62
C PRO A 476 11.27 21.07 38.44
N GLN A 477 12.27 21.64 39.08
CA GLN A 477 13.28 20.92 39.87
C GLN A 477 13.35 21.42 41.31
N THR A 478 13.09 22.71 41.55
CA THR A 478 12.85 23.24 42.91
C THR A 478 11.37 23.47 43.15
N HIS A 479 11.02 23.64 44.42
CA HIS A 479 9.80 24.35 44.78
C HIS A 479 9.94 25.84 44.48
N GLY A 480 8.84 26.57 44.60
CA GLY A 480 8.81 28.03 44.56
C GLY A 480 7.70 28.52 45.49
N TYR A 481 7.73 29.80 45.84
CA TYR A 481 6.85 30.37 46.86
C TYR A 481 5.82 31.34 46.27
N VAL A 482 4.56 31.22 46.69
CA VAL A 482 3.44 32.07 46.24
C VAL A 482 2.69 32.74 47.39
N LEU A 483 2.16 33.93 47.12
CA LEU A 483 0.99 34.46 47.83
C LEU A 483 -0.30 33.96 47.17
N ARG A 484 -1.21 33.43 47.98
CA ARG A 484 -2.60 33.13 47.59
C ARG A 484 -3.39 34.43 47.43
N LYS A 485 -4.41 34.43 46.57
CA LYS A 485 -5.40 35.50 46.49
C LYS A 485 -5.93 35.93 47.87
N THR A 486 -6.29 34.97 48.72
CA THR A 486 -6.80 35.23 50.08
C THR A 486 -5.85 36.03 50.97
N HIS A 487 -4.54 36.00 50.71
CA HIS A 487 -3.54 36.79 51.45
C HIS A 487 -3.51 38.23 50.90
N LEU A 488 -3.65 38.39 49.59
CA LEU A 488 -3.72 39.69 48.90
C LEU A 488 -5.05 40.40 49.22
N ASP A 489 -6.18 39.69 49.15
CA ASP A 489 -7.52 40.19 49.50
C ASP A 489 -7.57 40.67 50.97
N ALA A 490 -6.97 39.92 51.89
CA ALA A 490 -6.88 40.29 53.31
C ALA A 490 -5.99 41.50 53.57
N ALA A 491 -4.85 41.60 52.86
CA ALA A 491 -3.96 42.76 52.95
C ALA A 491 -4.57 44.02 52.31
N GLU A 492 -5.29 43.90 51.19
CA GLU A 492 -5.99 45.03 50.59
C GLU A 492 -7.16 45.50 51.47
N GLU A 493 -7.88 44.56 52.10
CA GLU A 493 -8.91 44.86 53.10
C GLU A 493 -8.34 45.62 54.30
N GLU A 494 -7.15 45.27 54.80
CA GLU A 494 -6.50 46.02 55.86
C GLU A 494 -6.02 47.41 55.40
N ALA A 495 -5.36 47.50 54.24
CA ALA A 495 -4.93 48.79 53.68
C ALA A 495 -6.11 49.75 53.42
N ARG A 496 -7.30 49.21 53.12
CA ARG A 496 -8.56 49.96 53.00
C ARG A 496 -9.15 50.41 54.35
N ARG A 497 -8.79 49.80 55.48
CA ARG A 497 -9.20 50.21 56.85
C ARG A 497 -8.33 51.31 57.42
N ASP A 498 -7.01 51.24 57.20
CA ASP A 498 -6.06 52.26 57.67
C ASP A 498 -6.15 53.57 56.84
N SER A 499 -6.73 53.49 55.64
CA SER A 499 -6.99 54.65 54.78
C SER A 499 -8.11 55.55 55.36
N PRO A 500 -7.85 56.82 55.73
CA PRO A 500 -8.88 57.70 56.26
C PRO A 500 -9.98 57.96 55.21
N ILE A 501 -11.22 57.59 55.54
CA ILE A 501 -12.32 57.39 54.58
C ILE A 501 -12.72 58.71 53.89
N ALA A 502 -12.32 58.85 52.62
CA ALA A 502 -12.92 59.80 51.69
C ALA A 502 -14.20 59.17 51.10
N THR A 503 -15.37 59.56 51.61
CA THR A 503 -16.67 59.07 51.12
C THR A 503 -16.92 59.49 49.67
N SER A 504 -16.75 58.56 48.73
CA SER A 504 -17.00 58.78 47.30
C SER A 504 -17.93 57.69 46.74
N THR A 505 -19.17 58.07 46.47
CA THR A 505 -20.23 57.16 46.00
C THR A 505 -20.26 57.16 44.47
N GLN A 506 -19.68 56.15 43.81
CA GLN A 506 -19.83 55.95 42.36
C GLN A 506 -20.57 54.64 42.04
N ALA A 507 -21.55 54.73 41.15
CA ALA A 507 -22.36 53.61 40.70
C ALA A 507 -21.66 52.80 39.58
N PRO A 508 -21.88 51.48 39.50
CA PRO A 508 -21.22 50.63 38.50
C PRO A 508 -21.75 50.89 37.09
N SER A 509 -20.86 51.25 36.15
CA SER A 509 -21.23 51.38 34.74
C SER A 509 -21.22 50.01 34.03
N GLY A 510 -22.32 49.69 33.34
CA GLY A 510 -22.49 48.43 32.62
C GLY A 510 -21.66 48.34 31.35
N ARG A 511 -20.35 48.09 31.46
CA ARG A 511 -19.48 47.83 30.30
C ARG A 511 -19.82 46.48 29.67
N GLN A 512 -20.48 46.53 28.52
CA GLN A 512 -20.77 45.39 27.67
C GLN A 512 -19.44 44.66 27.33
N ARG A 513 -19.24 43.46 27.87
CA ARG A 513 -18.01 42.67 27.62
C ARG A 513 -17.92 42.34 26.13
N ARG A 514 -17.00 42.98 25.40
CA ARG A 514 -16.54 42.49 24.08
C ARG A 514 -16.11 41.03 24.24
N ARG A 515 -16.94 40.09 23.80
CA ARG A 515 -16.57 38.67 23.73
C ARG A 515 -15.37 38.58 22.79
N ARG A 516 -14.22 38.12 23.30
CA ARG A 516 -13.05 37.82 22.45
C ARG A 516 -13.49 36.77 21.42
N SER A 517 -13.22 37.01 20.14
CA SER A 517 -13.55 36.06 19.07
C SER A 517 -12.95 34.69 19.38
N ALA A 518 -13.83 33.71 19.61
CA ALA A 518 -13.42 32.33 19.85
C ALA A 518 -12.62 31.81 18.64
N ALA A 519 -11.58 31.03 18.92
CA ALA A 519 -10.86 30.33 17.88
C ALA A 519 -11.75 29.23 17.28
N ARG A 520 -11.65 29.02 15.96
CA ARG A 520 -12.48 28.06 15.21
C ARG A 520 -11.62 27.00 14.56
N TYR A 521 -12.09 25.76 14.60
CA TYR A 521 -11.44 24.66 13.89
C TYR A 521 -11.72 24.78 12.39
N HIS A 522 -10.67 24.92 11.59
CA HIS A 522 -10.76 25.05 10.15
C HIS A 522 -10.72 23.67 9.49
N ILE A 523 -11.83 23.27 8.88
CA ILE A 523 -11.96 22.04 8.12
C ILE A 523 -11.67 22.36 6.64
N HIS A 524 -10.39 22.23 6.26
CA HIS A 524 -9.89 22.59 4.92
C HIS A 524 -10.47 21.65 3.85
N GLY A 525 -11.22 22.18 2.89
CA GLY A 525 -12.01 21.36 1.96
C GLY A 525 -13.15 20.58 2.63
N GLY A 526 -13.57 20.98 3.83
CA GLY A 526 -14.60 20.30 4.61
C GLY A 526 -15.98 20.28 3.93
N GLY A 527 -16.29 21.26 3.07
CA GLY A 527 -17.56 21.33 2.36
C GLY A 527 -17.80 20.11 1.47
N PRO A 528 -16.96 19.89 0.44
CA PRO A 528 -16.96 18.67 -0.37
C PRO A 528 -16.91 17.38 0.44
N TRP A 529 -16.10 17.32 1.51
CA TRP A 529 -16.00 16.12 2.36
C TRP A 529 -17.32 15.78 3.07
N LEU A 530 -18.03 16.78 3.59
CA LEU A 530 -19.33 16.61 4.25
C LEU A 530 -20.45 16.28 3.25
N LEU A 531 -20.45 16.90 2.06
CA LEU A 531 -21.38 16.57 0.96
C LEU A 531 -21.13 15.14 0.44
N SER A 532 -19.89 14.68 0.38
CA SER A 532 -19.53 13.26 0.18
C SER A 532 -19.89 12.35 1.37
N GLY A 533 -20.82 12.70 2.26
CA GLY A 533 -21.24 11.87 3.39
C GLY A 533 -20.20 11.69 4.51
N GLY A 534 -19.10 12.46 4.50
CA GLY A 534 -18.15 12.58 5.60
C GLY A 534 -17.39 11.31 5.94
N PHE A 535 -16.99 10.51 4.95
CA PHE A 535 -16.27 9.24 5.18
C PHE A 535 -14.87 9.43 5.80
N ALA A 536 -14.32 8.35 6.36
CA ALA A 536 -13.04 8.43 7.08
C ALA A 536 -11.89 8.69 6.11
N GLY A 537 -11.70 7.80 5.12
CA GLY A 537 -10.55 7.84 4.22
C GLY A 537 -10.40 9.15 3.42
N THR A 538 -11.50 9.87 3.18
CA THR A 538 -11.53 11.11 2.39
C THR A 538 -11.22 12.39 3.17
N THR A 539 -11.06 12.33 4.50
CA THR A 539 -10.46 13.42 5.30
C THR A 539 -9.05 13.04 5.78
N HIS A 540 -8.27 14.04 6.21
CA HIS A 540 -7.03 13.84 6.96
C HIS A 540 -7.17 14.17 8.46
N HIS A 541 -8.33 14.62 8.93
CA HIS A 541 -8.55 14.99 10.32
C HIS A 541 -8.97 13.79 11.20
N ASP A 542 -8.54 13.79 12.47
CA ASP A 542 -8.92 12.79 13.45
C ASP A 542 -10.40 12.90 13.83
N LEU A 543 -11.20 11.93 13.37
CA LEU A 543 -12.65 11.88 13.57
C LEU A 543 -13.08 11.83 15.06
N GLU A 544 -12.24 11.35 15.97
CA GLU A 544 -12.56 11.39 17.40
C GLU A 544 -12.35 12.79 17.97
N ALA A 545 -11.30 13.50 17.53
CA ALA A 545 -11.08 14.90 17.89
C ALA A 545 -12.16 15.84 17.32
N LEU A 546 -12.67 15.56 16.10
CA LEU A 546 -13.76 16.33 15.49
C LEU A 546 -15.02 16.37 16.39
N LYS A 547 -15.34 15.28 17.09
CA LYS A 547 -16.55 15.18 17.92
C LYS A 547 -16.61 16.23 19.03
N CYS A 548 -15.47 16.68 19.52
CA CYS A 548 -15.36 17.67 20.61
C CYS A 548 -15.45 19.13 20.14
N MET A 549 -15.47 19.40 18.84
CA MET A 549 -15.37 20.76 18.29
C MET A 549 -16.71 21.48 18.31
N GLN A 550 -16.74 22.69 18.89
CA GLN A 550 -17.96 23.49 19.07
C GLN A 550 -18.06 24.70 18.13
N TYR A 551 -16.90 25.24 17.73
CA TYR A 551 -16.77 26.41 16.87
C TYR A 551 -15.95 26.01 15.63
N ILE A 552 -16.58 25.99 14.46
CA ILE A 552 -16.06 25.34 13.25
C ILE A 552 -16.15 26.31 12.07
N LEU A 553 -15.17 26.27 11.17
CA LEU A 553 -15.29 26.85 9.83
C LEU A 553 -15.11 25.74 8.79
N VAL A 554 -16.11 25.61 7.91
CA VAL A 554 -16.16 24.62 6.83
C VAL A 554 -15.83 25.34 5.52
N GLU A 555 -14.72 24.95 4.88
CA GLU A 555 -14.25 25.61 3.67
C GLU A 555 -14.64 24.84 2.40
N PHE A 556 -15.16 25.59 1.42
CA PHE A 556 -15.44 25.16 0.05
C PHE A 556 -14.32 25.73 -0.85
N LYS A 557 -13.59 24.84 -1.53
CA LYS A 557 -12.37 25.17 -2.29
C LYS A 557 -12.63 25.68 -3.72
N ASP A 558 -13.87 25.55 -4.21
CA ASP A 558 -14.19 25.39 -5.62
C ASP A 558 -15.16 26.44 -6.18
N GLN A 559 -14.98 26.90 -7.42
CA GLN A 559 -15.85 27.88 -8.11
C GLN A 559 -17.20 27.30 -8.60
N TRP A 560 -17.39 25.99 -8.42
CA TRP A 560 -18.52 25.24 -8.96
C TRP A 560 -19.77 25.42 -8.06
N PRO A 561 -20.99 25.39 -8.62
CA PRO A 561 -22.21 25.54 -7.83
C PRO A 561 -22.27 24.42 -6.77
N ILE A 562 -22.20 24.82 -5.50
CA ILE A 562 -21.87 23.93 -4.37
C ILE A 562 -22.82 22.74 -4.28
N LEU A 563 -24.08 22.94 -4.64
CA LEU A 563 -25.18 21.99 -4.48
C LEU A 563 -25.64 21.33 -5.80
N HIS A 564 -25.13 21.74 -6.97
CA HIS A 564 -25.53 21.19 -8.29
C HIS A 564 -24.56 20.10 -8.82
N SER A 565 -23.71 19.56 -7.95
CA SER A 565 -22.73 18.53 -8.31
C SER A 565 -22.87 17.27 -7.45
N GLU A 566 -22.76 16.10 -8.09
CA GLU A 566 -22.79 14.82 -7.38
C GLU A 566 -21.40 14.55 -6.78
N TRP A 567 -21.23 14.82 -5.47
CA TRP A 567 -19.95 14.70 -4.75
C TRP A 567 -19.56 13.25 -4.44
N VAL A 568 -19.44 12.38 -5.46
CA VAL A 568 -19.41 10.92 -5.26
C VAL A 568 -18.10 10.26 -5.73
N ASP A 569 -17.02 10.36 -4.93
CA ASP A 569 -15.76 9.62 -5.13
C ASP A 569 -15.05 9.88 -6.50
N ARG A 570 -15.43 10.95 -7.23
CA ARG A 570 -14.90 11.29 -8.57
C ARG A 570 -14.53 12.78 -8.77
N GLY A 571 -14.61 13.60 -7.72
CA GLY A 571 -14.68 15.06 -7.89
C GLY A 571 -16.11 15.50 -8.28
N PRO A 572 -16.33 16.79 -8.56
CA PRO A 572 -17.64 17.27 -8.98
C PRO A 572 -17.99 16.70 -10.36
N GLN A 573 -19.06 15.90 -10.43
CA GLN A 573 -19.72 15.58 -11.69
C GLN A 573 -20.95 16.48 -11.82
N TRP A 574 -21.05 17.20 -12.94
CA TRP A 574 -22.26 17.94 -13.30
C TRP A 574 -23.40 16.96 -13.57
N ILE A 575 -24.56 17.25 -12.99
CA ILE A 575 -25.82 16.62 -13.38
C ILE A 575 -26.54 17.62 -14.28
N ASP A 576 -26.72 17.27 -15.56
CA ASP A 576 -27.66 17.99 -16.43
C ASP A 576 -29.09 17.65 -15.96
N PHE A 577 -29.66 18.46 -15.06
CA PHE A 577 -31.03 18.26 -14.59
C PHE A 577 -32.03 18.50 -15.72
N PRO A 578 -32.95 17.57 -16.03
CA PRO A 578 -33.91 17.73 -17.11
C PRO A 578 -35.11 18.65 -16.76
N GLY A 579 -35.02 19.42 -15.68
CA GLY A 579 -36.02 20.42 -15.25
C GLY A 579 -35.80 20.94 -13.83
N GLU A 580 -36.22 22.18 -13.58
CA GLU A 580 -36.00 22.94 -12.33
C GLU A 580 -36.54 22.23 -11.06
N GLU A 581 -37.66 21.51 -11.15
CA GLU A 581 -38.25 20.80 -9.99
C GLU A 581 -37.32 19.69 -9.46
N LEU A 582 -36.63 18.97 -10.35
CA LEU A 582 -35.69 17.92 -9.96
C LEU A 582 -34.43 18.51 -9.32
N GLU A 583 -33.94 19.61 -9.88
CA GLU A 583 -32.81 20.37 -9.34
C GLU A 583 -33.09 20.88 -7.92
N ILE A 584 -34.24 21.49 -7.67
CA ILE A 584 -34.67 21.92 -6.32
C ILE A 584 -34.68 20.73 -5.35
N SER A 585 -35.32 19.61 -5.72
CA SER A 585 -35.42 18.44 -4.84
C SER A 585 -34.05 17.81 -4.52
N PHE A 586 -33.10 17.87 -5.45
CA PHE A 586 -31.73 17.40 -5.24
C PHE A 586 -30.95 18.34 -4.29
N ILE A 587 -31.09 19.65 -4.49
CA ILE A 587 -30.47 20.68 -3.65
C ILE A 587 -30.97 20.56 -2.19
N GLU A 588 -32.27 20.38 -1.98
CA GLU A 588 -32.85 20.15 -0.65
C GLU A 588 -32.27 18.89 0.02
N GLN A 589 -32.16 17.77 -0.71
CA GLN A 589 -31.56 16.54 -0.17
C GLN A 589 -30.08 16.73 0.16
N GLN A 590 -29.30 17.43 -0.68
CA GLN A 590 -27.88 17.70 -0.42
C GLN A 590 -27.67 18.58 0.83
N ILE A 591 -28.56 19.53 1.08
CA ILE A 591 -28.56 20.36 2.30
C ILE A 591 -28.82 19.49 3.54
N ILE A 592 -29.81 18.59 3.47
CA ILE A 592 -30.13 17.65 4.55
C ILE A 592 -28.95 16.72 4.83
N ASP A 593 -28.40 16.07 3.79
CA ASP A 593 -27.31 15.09 3.89
C ASP A 593 -26.00 15.74 4.42
N PHE A 594 -25.73 17.00 4.05
CA PHE A 594 -24.65 17.80 4.62
C PHE A 594 -24.82 17.99 6.13
N TRP A 595 -25.99 18.46 6.59
CA TRP A 595 -26.21 18.74 8.01
C TRP A 595 -26.32 17.50 8.87
N ASP A 596 -26.89 16.40 8.37
CA ASP A 596 -26.89 15.11 9.05
C ASP A 596 -25.47 14.54 9.15
N THR A 597 -24.66 14.71 8.11
CA THR A 597 -23.24 14.35 8.16
C THR A 597 -22.46 15.24 9.13
N LEU A 598 -22.70 16.55 9.15
CA LEU A 598 -22.07 17.48 10.09
C LEU A 598 -22.45 17.13 11.53
N ARG A 599 -23.74 16.94 11.85
CA ARG A 599 -24.19 16.50 13.20
C ARG A 599 -23.57 15.16 13.61
N ARG A 600 -23.46 14.21 12.68
CA ARG A 600 -22.86 12.88 12.89
C ARG A 600 -21.33 12.90 13.09
N ARG A 601 -20.62 13.91 12.57
CA ARG A 601 -19.16 14.06 12.74
C ARG A 601 -18.76 15.06 13.83
N PHE A 602 -19.61 16.05 14.10
CA PHE A 602 -19.41 17.12 15.05
C PHE A 602 -20.61 17.25 16.02
N PRO A 603 -20.94 16.22 16.82
CA PRO A 603 -22.07 16.27 17.76
C PRO A 603 -22.00 17.38 18.84
N CYS A 604 -20.84 18.03 19.02
CA CYS A 604 -20.70 19.19 19.90
C CYS A 604 -20.78 20.55 19.18
N ALA A 605 -21.03 20.59 17.86
CA ALA A 605 -21.10 21.82 17.07
C ALA A 605 -22.17 22.80 17.61
N LYS A 606 -21.85 24.09 17.62
CA LYS A 606 -22.75 25.18 18.08
C LYS A 606 -22.68 26.43 17.19
N ASP A 607 -21.53 26.67 16.57
CA ASP A 607 -21.29 27.80 15.66
C ASP A 607 -20.50 27.29 14.46
N VAL A 608 -21.14 27.26 13.30
CA VAL A 608 -20.59 26.78 12.04
C VAL A 608 -20.55 27.94 11.06
N VAL A 609 -19.35 28.28 10.58
CA VAL A 609 -19.18 29.26 9.51
C VAL A 609 -18.90 28.53 8.19
N LEU A 610 -19.81 28.66 7.22
CA LEU A 610 -19.61 28.19 5.86
C LEU A 610 -18.76 29.22 5.10
N SER A 611 -17.69 28.81 4.43
CA SER A 611 -16.74 29.71 3.79
C SER A 611 -16.42 29.30 2.35
N THR A 612 -16.65 30.18 1.39
CA THR A 612 -16.05 30.09 0.04
C THR A 612 -14.65 30.72 0.03
N LYS A 613 -13.83 30.40 -0.99
CA LYS A 613 -12.59 31.14 -1.31
C LYS A 613 -12.81 32.31 -2.29
N PHE A 614 -13.94 32.33 -2.98
CA PHE A 614 -14.17 33.25 -4.09
C PHE A 614 -14.82 34.55 -3.65
N SER A 615 -14.57 35.60 -4.43
CA SER A 615 -15.20 36.90 -4.29
C SER A 615 -16.50 36.96 -5.08
N HIS A 616 -17.53 37.49 -4.45
CA HIS A 616 -18.65 38.11 -5.16
C HIS A 616 -18.31 39.56 -5.49
N ASP A 617 -19.09 40.21 -6.35
CA ASP A 617 -18.88 41.61 -6.69
C ASP A 617 -19.20 42.51 -5.47
N SER A 618 -18.61 43.71 -5.39
CA SER A 618 -18.30 44.38 -4.11
C SER A 618 -19.46 44.91 -3.23
N ASN A 619 -20.71 44.52 -3.50
CA ASN A 619 -21.86 44.75 -2.61
C ASN A 619 -22.88 43.59 -2.60
N GLU A 620 -22.56 42.44 -3.20
CA GLU A 620 -23.51 41.32 -3.34
C GLU A 620 -23.68 40.53 -2.03
N GLU A 621 -24.88 39.97 -1.84
CA GLU A 621 -25.17 39.00 -0.77
C GLU A 621 -24.35 37.71 -0.99
N PRO A 622 -24.15 36.87 0.05
CA PRO A 622 -23.51 35.58 -0.13
C PRO A 622 -24.21 34.70 -1.19
N SER A 623 -23.45 33.84 -1.85
CA SER A 623 -24.00 32.96 -2.91
C SER A 623 -25.28 32.25 -2.45
N ARG A 624 -26.27 32.15 -3.34
CA ARG A 624 -27.59 31.59 -3.03
C ARG A 624 -27.49 30.19 -2.44
N GLU A 625 -26.54 29.40 -2.91
CA GLU A 625 -26.25 28.04 -2.43
C GLU A 625 -25.69 28.04 -1.00
N LEU A 626 -24.83 29.00 -0.64
CA LEU A 626 -24.34 29.16 0.74
C LEU A 626 -25.43 29.66 1.68
N VAL A 627 -26.32 30.55 1.19
CA VAL A 627 -27.50 31.02 1.92
C VAL A 627 -28.45 29.84 2.17
N GLN A 628 -28.86 29.12 1.14
CA GLN A 628 -29.74 27.94 1.26
C GLN A 628 -29.13 26.86 2.17
N LEU A 629 -27.82 26.61 2.06
CA LEU A 629 -27.12 25.66 2.93
C LEU A 629 -27.06 26.15 4.38
N ALA A 630 -26.97 27.45 4.63
CA ALA A 630 -27.01 28.00 6.00
C ALA A 630 -28.43 28.10 6.57
N ASP A 631 -29.45 28.39 5.76
CA ASP A 631 -30.86 28.42 6.15
C ASP A 631 -31.39 27.02 6.49
N GLY A 632 -30.88 25.97 5.84
CA GLY A 632 -31.16 24.57 6.19
C GLY A 632 -30.50 24.07 7.49
N CYS A 633 -29.90 24.96 8.29
CA CYS A 633 -29.20 24.57 9.51
C CYS A 633 -30.16 24.03 10.59
N PRO A 634 -29.87 22.86 11.20
CA PRO A 634 -30.74 22.27 12.21
C PRO A 634 -30.68 23.01 13.55
N GLU A 635 -31.80 22.97 14.28
CA GLU A 635 -31.92 23.56 15.63
C GLU A 635 -30.75 23.20 16.55
N GLY A 636 -30.27 24.19 17.31
CA GLY A 636 -29.16 24.06 18.25
C GLY A 636 -27.78 24.34 17.65
N ILE A 637 -27.64 24.39 16.32
CA ILE A 637 -26.46 24.91 15.63
C ILE A 637 -26.78 26.31 15.10
N TYR A 638 -25.81 27.22 15.21
CA TYR A 638 -25.88 28.55 14.59
C TYR A 638 -25.02 28.58 13.33
N ALA A 639 -25.64 28.66 12.16
CA ALA A 639 -24.96 28.81 10.88
C ALA A 639 -24.74 30.29 10.53
N ARG A 640 -23.57 30.57 9.94
CA ARG A 640 -23.22 31.87 9.35
C ARG A 640 -22.41 31.65 8.09
N VAL A 641 -22.40 32.64 7.19
CA VAL A 641 -21.66 32.56 5.93
C VAL A 641 -20.51 33.55 5.95
N SER A 642 -19.36 33.18 5.40
CA SER A 642 -18.23 34.08 5.24
C SER A 642 -17.69 34.08 3.82
N CYS A 643 -17.96 35.18 3.14
CA CYS A 643 -17.45 35.48 1.80
C CYS A 643 -16.11 36.21 1.90
N PHE A 644 -15.26 35.97 0.93
CA PHE A 644 -14.17 36.88 0.60
C PHE A 644 -14.69 37.98 -0.34
N HIS A 645 -13.94 39.08 -0.42
CA HIS A 645 -14.34 40.29 -1.12
C HIS A 645 -13.18 40.81 -1.98
N CYS A 646 -13.43 41.06 -3.27
CA CYS A 646 -12.47 41.67 -4.19
C CYS A 646 -12.82 43.14 -4.42
N ASP A 647 -11.80 44.00 -4.48
CA ASP A 647 -11.95 45.43 -4.79
C ASP A 647 -11.90 45.69 -6.31
N ASN A 648 -11.32 44.75 -7.08
CA ASN A 648 -11.27 44.77 -8.54
C ASN A 648 -12.25 43.75 -9.16
N LYS A 649 -12.92 44.19 -10.25
CA LYS A 649 -13.85 43.39 -11.07
C LYS A 649 -13.24 42.15 -11.73
N ASP A 650 -11.92 42.10 -11.85
CA ASP A 650 -11.21 40.94 -12.40
C ASP A 650 -11.23 39.74 -11.43
N GLY A 651 -11.68 39.93 -10.17
CA GLY A 651 -12.00 38.85 -9.22
C GLY A 651 -10.81 38.04 -8.67
N ILE A 652 -9.57 38.41 -9.01
CA ILE A 652 -8.42 37.49 -8.91
C ILE A 652 -7.97 37.23 -7.46
N ARG A 653 -8.06 38.20 -6.52
CA ARG A 653 -7.66 37.97 -5.10
C ARG A 653 -8.49 38.75 -4.07
N PRO A 654 -8.93 38.07 -2.99
CA PRO A 654 -9.55 38.71 -1.84
C PRO A 654 -8.68 39.78 -1.17
N VAL A 655 -9.30 40.90 -0.79
CA VAL A 655 -8.69 42.00 -0.04
C VAL A 655 -9.13 41.96 1.43
N TRP A 656 -10.40 41.64 1.70
CA TRP A 656 -10.90 41.34 3.04
C TRP A 656 -11.92 40.20 3.02
N ARG A 657 -12.38 39.82 4.22
CA ARG A 657 -13.36 38.76 4.46
C ARG A 657 -14.51 39.34 5.27
N GLN A 658 -15.73 39.14 4.80
CA GLN A 658 -16.94 39.53 5.51
C GLN A 658 -17.55 38.31 6.21
N LEU A 659 -18.22 38.54 7.33
CA LEU A 659 -19.03 37.55 8.01
C LEU A 659 -20.48 38.02 7.99
N TRP A 660 -21.34 37.18 7.42
CA TRP A 660 -22.75 37.39 7.27
C TRP A 660 -23.53 36.51 8.25
N GLN A 661 -24.65 37.01 8.78
CA GLN A 661 -25.51 36.27 9.68
C GLN A 661 -26.99 36.38 9.27
N PRO A 662 -27.80 35.35 9.55
CA PRO A 662 -29.24 35.41 9.26
C PRO A 662 -29.91 36.42 10.20
N THR A 663 -30.81 37.21 9.65
CA THR A 663 -31.69 38.13 10.40
C THR A 663 -33.12 37.61 10.33
N HIS A 664 -33.69 37.35 11.51
CA HIS A 664 -35.10 36.98 11.62
C HIS A 664 -35.94 38.26 11.64
N SER A 665 -36.36 38.71 10.47
CA SER A 665 -37.50 39.62 10.35
C SER A 665 -38.81 38.84 10.53
N ASP A 666 -39.93 39.54 10.76
CA ASP A 666 -41.26 38.91 10.86
C ASP A 666 -41.81 38.37 9.51
N SER A 667 -41.05 38.50 8.41
CA SER A 667 -41.39 37.91 7.11
C SER A 667 -40.82 36.51 6.95
N SER A 668 -41.49 35.66 6.17
CA SER A 668 -41.10 34.26 5.91
C SER A 668 -39.88 34.07 4.99
N SER A 669 -38.93 35.01 5.01
CA SER A 669 -37.71 35.00 4.19
C SER A 669 -36.54 35.50 5.03
N THR A 670 -35.52 34.66 5.24
CA THR A 670 -34.30 35.08 5.94
C THR A 670 -33.57 36.16 5.15
N SER A 671 -33.53 37.39 5.65
CA SER A 671 -32.62 38.41 5.17
C SER A 671 -31.23 38.22 5.80
N TRP A 672 -30.15 38.53 5.09
CA TRP A 672 -28.78 38.34 5.59
C TRP A 672 -28.09 39.68 5.82
N GLU A 673 -27.45 39.87 6.99
CA GLU A 673 -26.73 41.10 7.33
C GLU A 673 -25.24 40.87 7.56
N ILE A 674 -24.42 41.89 7.36
CA ILE A 674 -22.98 41.86 7.65
C ILE A 674 -22.76 42.00 9.17
N ALA A 675 -22.46 40.89 9.83
CA ALA A 675 -22.14 40.81 11.25
C ALA A 675 -20.75 41.40 11.59
N ASP A 676 -19.79 41.25 10.68
CA ASP A 676 -18.44 41.83 10.75
C ASP A 676 -17.91 42.02 9.33
N SER A 677 -17.70 43.28 8.92
CA SER A 677 -17.18 43.64 7.60
C SER A 677 -15.68 43.38 7.43
N SER A 678 -14.99 43.07 8.53
CA SER A 678 -13.52 43.00 8.67
C SER A 678 -13.07 41.68 9.31
N TRP A 679 -13.85 40.61 9.11
CA TRP A 679 -13.78 39.41 9.93
C TRP A 679 -12.47 38.66 9.77
N THR A 680 -11.68 38.65 10.85
CA THR A 680 -10.34 38.04 10.94
C THR A 680 -10.37 36.86 11.93
N PRO A 681 -10.60 35.62 11.45
CA PRO A 681 -10.79 34.48 12.34
C PRO A 681 -9.45 34.00 12.92
N ARG A 682 -9.47 33.58 14.19
CA ARG A 682 -8.39 32.76 14.74
C ARG A 682 -8.68 31.30 14.39
N PHE A 683 -7.94 30.78 13.41
CA PHE A 683 -8.08 29.39 12.97
C PHE A 683 -7.25 28.44 13.84
N LEU A 684 -7.76 27.22 14.03
CA LEU A 684 -7.04 26.06 14.56
C LEU A 684 -7.16 24.93 13.54
N SER A 685 -6.07 24.23 13.22
CA SER A 685 -6.17 22.97 12.47
C SER A 685 -6.63 21.85 13.41
N PRO A 686 -7.58 21.00 13.01
CA PRO A 686 -7.83 19.73 13.70
C PRO A 686 -6.56 18.86 13.79
N PRO A 687 -6.44 17.99 14.80
CA PRO A 687 -5.42 16.94 14.81
C PRO A 687 -5.50 16.07 13.53
N ILE A 688 -4.35 15.66 13.01
CA ILE A 688 -4.25 14.81 11.81
C ILE A 688 -4.43 13.35 12.20
N GLN A 689 -5.29 12.62 11.49
CA GLN A 689 -5.53 11.20 11.71
C GLN A 689 -4.29 10.38 11.33
N LYS A 690 -3.76 9.60 12.28
CA LYS A 690 -2.67 8.66 12.02
C LYS A 690 -3.21 7.42 11.30
N ARG A 691 -2.63 7.08 10.14
CA ARG A 691 -2.92 5.88 9.37
C ARG A 691 -1.63 5.10 9.12
N SER A 692 -1.68 3.78 9.27
CA SER A 692 -0.58 2.85 8.99
C SER A 692 -0.71 2.22 7.60
N GLY A 693 0.23 1.34 7.21
CA GLY A 693 0.13 0.52 6.00
C GLY A 693 0.28 1.29 4.68
N PRO A 694 0.06 0.64 3.53
CA PRO A 694 0.21 1.26 2.21
C PRO A 694 -0.77 2.42 1.99
N VAL A 695 -2.02 2.30 2.45
CA VAL A 695 -3.04 3.37 2.28
C VAL A 695 -2.69 4.57 3.15
N GLY A 696 -2.21 4.35 4.38
CA GLY A 696 -1.73 5.41 5.26
C GLY A 696 -0.46 6.09 4.72
N THR A 697 0.45 5.33 4.12
CA THR A 697 1.67 5.85 3.47
C THR A 697 1.32 6.76 2.30
N TRP A 698 0.42 6.30 1.41
CA TRP A 698 -0.07 7.09 0.29
C TRP A 698 -0.76 8.39 0.75
N LEU A 699 -1.68 8.30 1.70
CA LEU A 699 -2.42 9.47 2.17
C LEU A 699 -1.54 10.43 2.99
N HIS A 700 -0.50 9.96 3.67
CA HIS A 700 0.53 10.82 4.26
C HIS A 700 1.33 11.54 3.16
N TRP A 701 1.71 10.85 2.07
CA TRP A 701 2.38 11.48 0.93
C TRP A 701 1.53 12.57 0.26
N VAL A 702 0.22 12.36 0.08
CA VAL A 702 -0.69 13.38 -0.48
C VAL A 702 -0.78 14.61 0.45
N ASN A 703 -1.00 14.41 1.75
CA ASN A 703 -1.27 15.51 2.69
C ASN A 703 0.02 16.19 3.20
N ASP A 704 0.92 15.44 3.85
CA ASP A 704 2.20 15.95 4.38
C ASP A 704 3.25 16.21 3.29
N GLY A 705 3.04 15.67 2.09
CA GLY A 705 3.81 16.02 0.91
C GLY A 705 3.17 17.17 0.13
N ALA A 706 2.22 16.86 -0.74
CA ALA A 706 1.73 17.78 -1.75
C ALA A 706 0.99 19.01 -1.18
N GLU A 707 -0.01 18.85 -0.30
CA GLU A 707 -0.68 20.02 0.31
C GLU A 707 0.31 20.88 1.12
N LYS A 708 1.22 20.25 1.88
CA LYS A 708 2.26 20.94 2.67
C LYS A 708 3.26 21.71 1.82
N TYR A 709 3.69 21.15 0.69
CA TYR A 709 4.54 21.85 -0.29
C TYR A 709 3.83 23.07 -0.86
N ASN A 710 2.58 22.91 -1.29
CA ASN A 710 1.75 24.02 -1.81
C ASN A 710 1.59 25.11 -0.74
N TYR A 711 1.18 24.77 0.48
CA TYR A 711 1.08 25.73 1.59
C TYR A 711 2.41 26.45 1.88
N MET A 712 3.56 25.77 1.81
CA MET A 712 4.86 26.43 2.02
C MET A 712 5.28 27.33 0.86
N ASN A 713 4.82 27.05 -0.36
CA ASN A 713 5.01 27.89 -1.54
C ASN A 713 4.08 29.13 -1.52
N ASP A 714 2.82 28.95 -1.12
CA ASP A 714 1.85 30.03 -0.92
C ASP A 714 2.28 30.94 0.24
N ALA A 715 2.68 30.35 1.37
CA ALA A 715 3.20 31.08 2.52
C ALA A 715 4.50 31.81 2.17
N ARG A 716 5.37 31.27 1.30
CA ARG A 716 6.54 32.00 0.76
C ARG A 716 6.10 33.29 0.07
N ARG A 717 5.02 33.28 -0.73
CA ARG A 717 4.48 34.48 -1.39
C ARG A 717 3.99 35.51 -0.36
N ILE A 718 3.24 35.08 0.66
CA ILE A 718 2.72 35.96 1.72
C ILE A 718 3.86 36.56 2.58
N LEU A 719 4.83 35.73 2.96
CA LEU A 719 6.02 36.17 3.71
C LEU A 719 6.89 37.11 2.88
N PHE A 720 6.99 36.89 1.56
CA PHE A 720 7.70 37.79 0.66
C PHE A 720 7.06 39.18 0.66
N ILE A 721 5.73 39.25 0.61
CA ILE A 721 5.00 40.52 0.73
C ILE A 721 5.35 41.21 2.05
N GLN A 722 5.12 40.53 3.17
CA GLN A 722 5.33 41.10 4.50
C GLN A 722 6.79 41.56 4.72
N ALA A 723 7.77 40.84 4.17
CA ALA A 723 9.19 41.16 4.31
C ALA A 723 9.61 42.44 3.56
N ILE A 724 9.16 42.63 2.30
CA ILE A 724 9.49 43.81 1.50
C ILE A 724 8.86 45.07 2.11
N GLU A 725 7.57 44.99 2.45
CA GLU A 725 6.83 46.12 3.00
C GLU A 725 7.36 46.52 4.40
N SER A 726 7.71 45.53 5.24
CA SER A 726 8.36 45.80 6.53
C SER A 726 9.74 46.43 6.37
N TYR A 727 10.52 46.01 5.38
CA TYR A 727 11.85 46.57 5.14
C TYR A 727 11.79 48.05 4.76
N TYR A 728 11.00 48.43 3.75
CA TYR A 728 10.90 49.83 3.35
C TYR A 728 10.26 50.71 4.42
N LEU A 729 9.07 50.34 4.92
CA LEU A 729 8.28 51.24 5.77
C LEU A 729 8.76 51.28 7.22
N HIS A 730 9.30 50.18 7.77
CA HIS A 730 9.72 50.12 9.18
C HIS A 730 11.24 50.23 9.35
N THR A 731 12.04 49.65 8.44
CA THR A 731 13.51 49.64 8.56
C THR A 731 14.13 50.88 7.91
N LEU A 732 13.80 51.17 6.65
CA LEU A 732 14.29 52.36 5.95
C LEU A 732 13.47 53.63 6.26
N LYS A 733 12.19 53.48 6.65
CA LYS A 733 11.22 54.58 6.83
C LYS A 733 11.08 55.44 5.57
N ALA A 734 11.06 54.77 4.43
CA ALA A 734 10.97 55.37 3.10
C ALA A 734 9.84 54.70 2.29
N PRO A 735 9.29 55.37 1.25
CA PRO A 735 8.29 54.75 0.38
C PRO A 735 8.76 53.41 -0.17
N CYS A 736 7.87 52.41 -0.15
CA CYS A 736 8.14 51.10 -0.69
C CYS A 736 8.20 51.17 -2.21
N ILE A 737 9.36 50.93 -2.80
CA ILE A 737 9.54 50.84 -4.26
C ILE A 737 9.29 49.40 -4.68
N CYS A 738 8.46 49.19 -5.71
CA CYS A 738 8.18 47.84 -6.19
C CYS A 738 9.47 47.14 -6.67
N PRO A 739 9.84 45.97 -6.12
CA PRO A 739 11.16 45.36 -6.37
C PRO A 739 11.27 44.60 -7.70
N PHE A 740 10.23 44.72 -8.55
CA PHE A 740 10.23 44.25 -9.93
C PHE A 740 10.74 45.36 -10.84
N ALA A 741 11.87 45.11 -11.53
CA ALA A 741 12.65 46.14 -12.22
C ALA A 741 11.88 46.92 -13.31
N ARG A 742 10.76 46.37 -13.81
CA ARG A 742 9.89 46.98 -14.83
C ARG A 742 8.70 47.77 -14.26
N CYS A 743 8.42 47.67 -12.95
CA CYS A 743 7.26 48.30 -12.33
C CYS A 743 7.53 49.76 -11.93
N GLY A 744 8.56 50.01 -11.11
CA GLY A 744 8.98 51.36 -10.69
C GLY A 744 8.00 52.14 -9.80
N LEU A 745 6.79 51.62 -9.53
CA LEU A 745 5.81 52.26 -8.65
C LEU A 745 6.31 52.36 -7.20
N GLN A 746 5.84 53.41 -6.51
CA GLN A 746 6.19 53.73 -5.13
C GLN A 746 4.93 53.84 -4.28
N PHE A 747 5.02 53.44 -3.02
CA PHE A 747 3.89 53.30 -2.10
C PHE A 747 4.26 53.85 -0.72
N GLU A 748 3.46 54.77 -0.18
CA GLU A 748 3.81 55.53 1.03
C GLU A 748 3.22 54.92 2.30
N GLU A 749 2.08 54.24 2.22
CA GLU A 749 1.35 53.70 3.38
C GLU A 749 1.45 52.16 3.47
N PRO A 750 1.43 51.57 4.69
CA PRO A 750 1.35 50.13 4.88
C PRO A 750 0.13 49.51 4.20
N GLY A 751 0.34 48.39 3.50
CA GLY A 751 -0.69 47.69 2.74
C GLY A 751 -0.82 48.14 1.28
N GLN A 752 -0.33 49.33 0.90
CA GLN A 752 -0.45 49.82 -0.48
C GLN A 752 0.39 48.98 -1.47
N TRP A 753 1.66 48.69 -1.14
CA TRP A 753 2.49 47.85 -2.01
C TRP A 753 2.03 46.38 -1.97
N ALA A 754 1.61 45.89 -0.80
CA ALA A 754 0.97 44.58 -0.69
C ALA A 754 -0.26 44.46 -1.61
N ALA A 755 -1.17 45.44 -1.57
CA ALA A 755 -2.34 45.49 -2.44
C ALA A 755 -1.96 45.56 -3.92
N HIS A 756 -0.91 46.32 -4.30
CA HIS A 756 -0.41 46.37 -5.67
C HIS A 756 0.19 45.03 -6.16
N TYR A 757 1.05 44.38 -5.37
CA TYR A 757 1.60 43.06 -5.73
C TYR A 757 0.52 41.96 -5.74
N VAL A 758 -0.58 42.19 -5.02
CA VAL A 758 -1.77 41.34 -5.06
C VAL A 758 -2.62 41.63 -6.31
N SER A 759 -2.92 42.88 -6.64
CA SER A 759 -3.80 43.24 -7.76
C SER A 759 -3.13 43.22 -9.14
N SER A 760 -1.79 43.25 -9.19
CA SER A 760 -1.04 43.05 -10.42
C SER A 760 -1.35 41.69 -11.06
N ASP A 761 -1.69 41.71 -12.35
CA ASP A 761 -1.79 40.50 -13.17
C ASP A 761 -0.52 39.64 -13.01
N GLU A 762 -0.72 38.33 -12.90
CA GLU A 762 0.36 37.37 -12.66
C GLU A 762 1.36 37.41 -13.80
N THR A 763 0.94 37.73 -15.04
CA THR A 763 1.87 37.87 -16.18
C THR A 763 3.00 38.88 -15.92
N VAL A 764 2.76 39.94 -15.14
CA VAL A 764 3.73 41.03 -14.92
C VAL A 764 4.76 40.67 -13.84
N HIS A 765 4.33 40.00 -12.75
CA HIS A 765 5.19 39.70 -11.59
C HIS A 765 5.59 38.22 -11.45
N PHE A 766 5.04 37.30 -12.25
CA PHE A 766 5.42 35.88 -12.27
C PHE A 766 6.42 35.56 -13.39
N LEU A 767 6.32 36.25 -14.54
CA LEU A 767 7.26 36.04 -15.67
C LEU A 767 8.61 36.74 -15.44
N ASP A 768 8.64 37.86 -14.73
CA ASP A 768 9.89 38.55 -14.38
C ASP A 768 10.61 37.83 -13.21
N LYS A 769 11.36 36.79 -13.56
CA LYS A 769 12.27 36.07 -12.65
C LYS A 769 13.45 36.92 -12.16
N THR A 770 13.60 38.17 -12.62
CA THR A 770 14.68 39.11 -12.24
C THR A 770 14.24 40.16 -11.22
N PHE A 771 13.36 39.78 -10.30
CA PHE A 771 13.12 40.52 -9.06
C PHE A 771 14.40 40.62 -8.20
N LEU A 772 14.62 41.79 -7.57
CA LEU A 772 15.78 42.06 -6.71
C LEU A 772 15.38 42.28 -5.25
N PHE A 773 16.02 41.55 -4.33
CA PHE A 773 15.88 41.81 -2.90
C PHE A 773 16.51 43.16 -2.53
N PRO A 774 15.87 43.96 -1.66
CA PRO A 774 16.37 45.30 -1.31
C PRO A 774 17.49 45.27 -0.25
N CYS A 775 17.85 44.08 0.26
CA CYS A 775 19.10 43.82 1.00
C CYS A 775 19.50 42.34 0.96
N GLU A 776 20.78 42.06 1.16
CA GLU A 776 21.34 40.69 1.21
C GLU A 776 20.71 39.84 2.32
N THR A 777 20.32 40.44 3.45
CA THR A 777 19.71 39.73 4.59
C THR A 777 18.39 39.06 4.19
N LEU A 778 17.53 39.75 3.43
CA LEU A 778 16.30 39.16 2.91
C LEU A 778 16.60 38.13 1.82
N GLN A 779 17.56 38.40 0.92
CA GLN A 779 17.99 37.45 -0.11
C GLN A 779 18.45 36.12 0.50
N ALA A 780 19.27 36.16 1.54
CA ALA A 780 19.75 34.98 2.26
C ALA A 780 18.64 34.25 3.04
N ALA A 781 17.66 34.99 3.59
CA ALA A 781 16.50 34.41 4.27
C ALA A 781 15.60 33.63 3.30
N PHE A 782 15.28 34.21 2.14
CA PHE A 782 14.45 33.55 1.13
C PHE A 782 15.20 32.45 0.39
N ALA A 783 16.48 32.60 0.06
CA ALA A 783 17.29 31.50 -0.49
C ALA A 783 17.33 30.27 0.44
N ARG A 784 17.32 30.49 1.77
CA ARG A 784 17.21 29.43 2.78
C ARG A 784 15.82 28.77 2.79
N GLN A 785 14.75 29.55 2.66
CA GLN A 785 13.39 29.02 2.54
C GLN A 785 13.21 28.24 1.22
N ASP A 786 13.79 28.70 0.12
CA ASP A 786 13.71 28.07 -1.19
C ASP A 786 14.49 26.74 -1.21
N ALA A 787 15.66 26.71 -0.59
CA ALA A 787 16.39 25.46 -0.34
C ALA A 787 15.58 24.48 0.53
N ARG A 788 14.83 24.96 1.53
CA ARG A 788 13.95 24.14 2.37
C ARG A 788 12.74 23.60 1.60
N VAL A 789 12.08 24.42 0.79
CA VAL A 789 10.96 24.03 -0.08
C VAL A 789 11.42 23.01 -1.13
N LYS A 790 12.58 23.24 -1.77
CA LYS A 790 13.21 22.29 -2.69
C LYS A 790 13.56 20.96 -2.02
N LEU A 791 14.11 20.97 -0.80
CA LEU A 791 14.40 19.75 -0.04
C LEU A 791 13.12 18.97 0.33
N ILE A 792 12.01 19.66 0.57
CA ILE A 792 10.70 19.04 0.79
C ILE A 792 10.22 18.39 -0.52
N LEU A 793 10.24 19.11 -1.64
CA LEU A 793 9.87 18.56 -2.96
C LEU A 793 10.72 17.34 -3.34
N GLN A 794 12.03 17.37 -3.08
CA GLN A 794 12.92 16.23 -3.30
C GLN A 794 12.57 15.00 -2.44
N ARG A 795 12.13 15.22 -1.18
CA ARG A 795 11.65 14.12 -0.31
C ARG A 795 10.31 13.54 -0.79
N ILE A 796 9.41 14.40 -1.28
CA ILE A 796 8.12 14.00 -1.86
C ILE A 796 8.35 13.17 -3.13
N GLY A 797 9.19 13.64 -4.04
CA GLY A 797 9.58 12.90 -5.25
C GLY A 797 10.26 11.57 -4.91
N LYS A 798 11.24 11.56 -4.00
CA LYS A 798 11.88 10.30 -3.56
C LYS A 798 10.87 9.31 -2.98
N ARG A 799 9.94 9.75 -2.12
CA ARG A 799 8.94 8.83 -1.54
C ARG A 799 7.90 8.38 -2.57
N LEU A 800 7.60 9.16 -3.60
CA LEU A 800 6.78 8.71 -4.73
C LEU A 800 7.51 7.61 -5.52
N MET A 801 8.80 7.78 -5.82
CA MET A 801 9.60 6.75 -6.48
C MET A 801 9.69 5.48 -5.63
N GLU A 802 9.95 5.58 -4.33
CA GLU A 802 9.93 4.41 -3.43
C GLU A 802 8.58 3.67 -3.47
N MET A 803 7.44 4.38 -3.52
CA MET A 803 6.12 3.74 -3.66
C MET A 803 5.88 3.11 -5.04
N ARG A 804 6.50 3.63 -6.10
CA ARG A 804 6.48 3.05 -7.46
C ARG A 804 7.38 1.81 -7.56
N ASP A 805 8.56 1.86 -6.95
CA ASP A 805 9.47 0.73 -6.80
C ASP A 805 8.82 -0.38 -5.95
N GLU A 806 8.05 -0.02 -4.91
CA GLU A 806 7.21 -0.94 -4.11
C GLU A 806 6.00 -1.48 -4.93
N TRP A 807 5.45 -0.71 -5.87
CA TRP A 807 4.32 -1.09 -6.74
C TRP A 807 4.72 -2.06 -7.87
N GLY A 808 5.84 -1.83 -8.55
CA GLY A 808 6.38 -2.74 -9.58
C GLY A 808 5.66 -2.70 -10.94
N GLU A 809 6.17 -3.50 -11.88
CA GLU A 809 5.80 -3.47 -13.31
C GLU A 809 4.37 -3.98 -13.61
N GLU A 810 3.81 -3.57 -14.76
CA GLU A 810 2.53 -4.05 -15.29
C GLU A 810 2.51 -5.59 -15.41
N GLY A 811 1.51 -6.23 -14.80
CA GLY A 811 1.37 -7.69 -14.80
C GLY A 811 2.29 -8.45 -13.85
N SER A 812 3.18 -7.77 -13.11
CA SER A 812 4.07 -8.43 -12.13
C SER A 812 3.31 -8.96 -10.91
N ASP A 813 3.81 -10.06 -10.32
CA ASP A 813 3.33 -10.59 -9.04
C ASP A 813 3.43 -9.53 -7.92
N GLN A 814 4.45 -8.67 -7.99
CA GLN A 814 4.63 -7.55 -7.07
C GLN A 814 3.47 -6.55 -7.16
N ARG A 815 3.10 -6.10 -8.37
CA ARG A 815 1.97 -5.19 -8.58
C ARG A 815 0.64 -5.82 -8.22
N HIS A 816 0.50 -7.13 -8.43
CA HIS A 816 -0.66 -7.88 -7.96
C HIS A 816 -0.73 -7.92 -6.42
N PHE A 817 0.39 -8.17 -5.73
CA PHE A 817 0.48 -8.18 -4.28
C PHE A 817 0.25 -6.80 -3.64
N ALA A 818 0.87 -5.75 -4.18
CA ALA A 818 0.65 -4.36 -3.75
C ALA A 818 -0.82 -3.94 -3.94
N THR A 819 -1.42 -4.29 -5.08
CA THR A 819 -2.86 -4.12 -5.35
C THR A 819 -3.71 -4.81 -4.29
N GLN A 820 -3.45 -6.08 -3.98
CA GLN A 820 -4.20 -6.82 -2.96
C GLN A 820 -4.05 -6.19 -1.57
N GLN A 821 -2.84 -5.77 -1.17
CA GLN A 821 -2.64 -5.14 0.14
C GLN A 821 -3.39 -3.80 0.28
N PHE A 822 -3.30 -2.94 -0.73
CA PHE A 822 -3.93 -1.62 -0.70
C PHE A 822 -5.46 -1.74 -0.69
N LEU A 823 -6.04 -2.56 -1.57
CA LEU A 823 -7.48 -2.82 -1.61
C LEU A 823 -7.99 -3.54 -0.35
N LYS A 824 -7.18 -4.44 0.24
CA LYS A 824 -7.51 -5.06 1.52
C LYS A 824 -7.55 -4.03 2.65
N GLN A 825 -6.56 -3.15 2.77
CA GLN A 825 -6.60 -2.12 3.81
C GLN A 825 -7.80 -1.18 3.62
N LEU A 826 -8.09 -0.73 2.39
CA LEU A 826 -9.30 0.07 2.11
C LEU A 826 -10.62 -0.62 2.51
N ARG A 827 -10.64 -1.96 2.56
CA ARG A 827 -11.81 -2.77 2.95
C ARG A 827 -11.88 -3.02 4.46
N ASP A 828 -10.74 -3.29 5.08
CA ASP A 828 -10.64 -3.83 6.44
C ASP A 828 -10.35 -2.74 7.50
N ASP A 829 -9.82 -1.58 7.11
CA ASP A 829 -9.42 -0.48 8.01
C ASP A 829 -10.53 0.61 8.13
N PRO A 830 -11.18 0.77 9.29
CA PRO A 830 -12.22 1.78 9.50
C PRO A 830 -11.75 3.23 9.33
N LEU A 831 -10.44 3.50 9.46
CA LEU A 831 -9.85 4.83 9.26
C LEU A 831 -9.68 5.17 7.77
N CYS A 832 -9.74 4.15 6.90
CA CYS A 832 -9.65 4.26 5.45
C CYS A 832 -11.01 4.12 4.75
N ALA A 833 -12.06 3.74 5.48
CA ALA A 833 -13.39 3.45 4.92
C ALA A 833 -13.99 4.62 4.11
N CYS A 834 -14.62 4.28 2.99
CA CYS A 834 -15.26 5.16 1.99
C CYS A 834 -16.68 4.69 1.65
N GLN A 835 -17.42 5.45 0.84
CA GLN A 835 -18.81 5.13 0.45
C GLN A 835 -18.89 3.90 -0.47
N LYS A 836 -17.94 3.78 -1.39
CA LYS A 836 -17.89 2.74 -2.42
C LYS A 836 -17.01 1.57 -1.99
N VAL A 837 -17.20 0.44 -2.66
CA VAL A 837 -16.24 -0.68 -2.58
C VAL A 837 -14.82 -0.20 -2.94
N PRO A 838 -13.76 -0.72 -2.29
CA PRO A 838 -12.38 -0.24 -2.44
C PRO A 838 -11.95 0.04 -3.88
N GLU A 839 -12.30 -0.86 -4.78
CA GLU A 839 -11.94 -0.88 -6.21
C GLU A 839 -12.58 0.27 -7.00
N LYS A 840 -13.57 0.95 -6.42
CA LYS A 840 -14.28 2.11 -7.00
C LYS A 840 -14.05 3.40 -6.21
N SER A 841 -13.36 3.34 -5.07
CA SER A 841 -13.06 4.50 -4.21
C SER A 841 -12.21 5.55 -4.93
N ARG A 842 -12.28 6.81 -4.48
CA ARG A 842 -11.36 7.85 -4.97
C ARG A 842 -9.91 7.52 -4.63
N ILE A 843 -9.64 7.12 -3.39
CA ILE A 843 -8.29 6.87 -2.86
C ILE A 843 -7.53 5.85 -3.73
N TRP A 844 -8.21 4.77 -4.13
CA TRP A 844 -7.64 3.76 -5.01
C TRP A 844 -7.31 4.31 -6.40
N ARG A 845 -8.22 5.08 -7.01
CA ARG A 845 -8.00 5.66 -8.34
C ARG A 845 -6.86 6.67 -8.35
N ASP A 846 -6.85 7.58 -7.38
CA ASP A 846 -5.84 8.62 -7.27
C ASP A 846 -4.44 8.00 -7.02
N TYR A 847 -4.38 6.87 -6.27
CA TYR A 847 -3.17 6.04 -6.14
C TYR A 847 -2.78 5.35 -7.45
N GLN A 848 -3.71 4.67 -8.14
CA GLN A 848 -3.44 4.00 -9.42
C GLN A 848 -2.89 4.98 -10.48
N ILE A 849 -3.46 6.17 -10.58
CA ILE A 849 -2.97 7.26 -11.45
C ILE A 849 -1.51 7.57 -11.10
N ALA A 850 -1.23 7.92 -9.84
CA ALA A 850 0.11 8.30 -9.41
C ALA A 850 1.15 7.16 -9.45
N MET A 851 0.75 5.89 -9.44
CA MET A 851 1.65 4.74 -9.56
C MET A 851 1.90 4.30 -11.01
N ASN A 852 0.91 4.42 -11.91
CA ASN A 852 1.01 3.92 -13.29
C ASN A 852 1.50 4.98 -14.29
N ASP A 853 1.23 6.26 -14.04
CA ASP A 853 1.52 7.33 -15.00
C ASP A 853 2.98 7.81 -14.94
N GLU A 854 3.57 8.10 -16.10
CA GLU A 854 4.78 8.91 -16.27
C GLU A 854 4.48 10.42 -16.05
N TRP A 855 3.84 10.77 -14.92
CA TRP A 855 3.32 12.10 -14.52
C TRP A 855 4.33 13.26 -14.54
N HIS A 856 5.59 13.00 -14.90
CA HIS A 856 6.68 13.98 -14.96
C HIS A 856 7.44 14.01 -16.30
N GLU A 857 7.32 13.02 -17.21
CA GLU A 857 8.06 13.05 -18.49
C GLU A 857 7.45 14.00 -19.54
N ASN A 858 6.29 14.61 -19.24
CA ASN A 858 5.59 15.56 -20.11
C ASN A 858 5.33 16.93 -19.43
N GLN A 859 6.15 17.34 -18.45
CA GLN A 859 6.05 18.65 -17.78
C GLN A 859 7.38 19.41 -17.58
N GLU A 860 8.46 19.03 -18.29
CA GLU A 860 9.64 19.91 -18.51
C GLU A 860 9.49 20.75 -19.78
#